data_AF-A0AAY4BXI3-F1
#
_entry.id   AF-A0AAY4BXI3-F1
#
_cell.length_a   1.000
_cell.length_b   1.000
_cell.length_c   1.000
_cell.angle_alpha   90.00
_cell.angle_beta   90.00
_cell.angle_gamma   90.00
#
_symmetry.space_group_name_H-M   'P 1'
#
loop_
_entity.id
_entity.type
_entity.pdbx_description
1 polymer ?
#
loop_
_entity_poly.entity_id
_entity_poly.type
_entity_poly.pdbx_seq_one_letter_code
_entity_poly.pdbx_strand_id
1 'polypeptide(L)'
;MAPKRKGPLQSLQRETDDVRKMVDALEHDAAQPSGRDEADALQRCAQLLSTVEDQLRTAEKLTKADEPAPVGNYERRKQEEEERLRGLHARLRAVQRGIKPAEAPQPSTSGKARSTSGPGEVGESEEEDSEEEDESQEEEVVEEEEDDEDGEEEEEDDNDNDGGVSDLARPETQKKTLSYIALSTFKGEQDGDLAIEMGDVLQILSKNADGWWLAQDSKGDKGLVPKTYLKAQTEQEVEEEESEEEGDEIDKESKSKSKSPHSNWDAVRKAITEIDATDVLSAMGAIPAGFRPSTLSKLLDEGVTFRGSRYIQPELSQSNLSFKDLFLDPDTGKVRARSSRVCLSVSLWTCRMVPSPGVGLQVLSRHVRLCAFNGSQVLSNIHTVRATYNPKSAKTWSFSPRMSGQLSSLLDGDCFLRCDSDSPDLGILFELGVTYIRNSTGEQGDLSCGWAFLKLFDASGAPVPLRTYELTLHGGTPYETDVEMDPSMTRRAGAGSVFQQMMASRKVPKLVVKLRTPNHRNMSHLNLLPDTLVGSVCSVHLLALYRQLLADTLLLDRVTMQNADLICSSVLATFPEVLDQSDLLDALRSSWENAEKNLKRSEKRDMSILKREFVRVYMDYVFPLFYSAEMPGPRWADEEVANQRALLDS
;
A
#
# COMPACT_ATOMS: atom_id res chain seq x y z
N MET A 1 28.79 -9.51 28.11
CA MET A 1 29.28 -8.34 27.35
C MET A 1 28.46 -8.25 26.07
N ALA A 2 28.20 -7.05 25.54
CA ALA A 2 27.58 -6.93 24.21
C ALA A 2 28.58 -7.39 23.12
N PRO A 3 28.13 -8.00 22.01
CA PRO A 3 28.98 -8.21 20.86
C PRO A 3 29.46 -6.84 20.34
N LYS A 4 30.75 -6.73 20.02
CA LYS A 4 31.28 -5.52 19.37
C LYS A 4 30.55 -5.31 18.04
N ARG A 5 30.27 -4.06 17.68
CA ARG A 5 29.82 -3.73 16.31
C ARG A 5 30.86 -4.27 15.33
N LYS A 6 30.42 -5.05 14.35
CA LYS A 6 31.28 -5.56 13.28
C LYS A 6 31.59 -4.44 12.29
N GLY A 7 32.74 -4.55 11.65
CA GLY A 7 33.11 -3.71 10.52
C GLY A 7 32.33 -4.06 9.24
N PRO A 8 32.24 -3.16 8.26
CA PRO A 8 31.79 -3.49 6.91
C PRO A 8 32.59 -4.65 6.30
N LEU A 9 33.93 -4.62 6.37
CA LEU A 9 34.77 -5.69 5.82
C LEU A 9 34.53 -7.02 6.56
N GLN A 10 34.38 -6.99 7.89
CA GLN A 10 34.07 -8.19 8.67
C GLN A 10 32.63 -8.72 8.44
N SER A 11 31.74 -7.91 7.89
CA SER A 11 30.38 -8.32 7.51
C SER A 11 30.41 -9.00 6.14
N LEU A 12 31.04 -8.34 5.16
CA LEU A 12 31.30 -8.89 3.83
C LEU A 12 32.02 -10.25 3.89
N GLN A 13 33.13 -10.35 4.63
CA GLN A 13 33.89 -11.61 4.82
C GLN A 13 33.02 -12.79 5.29
N ARG A 14 31.98 -12.52 6.09
CA ARG A 14 31.03 -13.54 6.56
C ARG A 14 29.96 -13.83 5.51
N GLU A 15 29.50 -12.82 4.78
CA GLU A 15 28.55 -13.02 3.69
C GLU A 15 29.19 -13.85 2.58
N THR A 16 30.50 -13.71 2.32
CA THR A 16 31.28 -14.64 1.49
C THR A 16 31.50 -16.02 2.13
N ASP A 17 31.53 -16.15 3.46
CA ASP A 17 31.52 -17.48 4.13
C ASP A 17 30.20 -18.22 3.86
N ASP A 18 29.08 -17.50 3.87
CA ASP A 18 27.75 -18.05 3.67
C ASP A 18 27.48 -18.31 2.17
N VAL A 19 27.86 -17.40 1.26
CA VAL A 19 27.83 -17.62 -0.21
C VAL A 19 28.76 -18.77 -0.63
N ARG A 20 29.97 -18.87 -0.06
CA ARG A 20 30.87 -20.01 -0.35
C ARG A 20 30.18 -21.35 -0.09
N LYS A 21 29.42 -21.51 1.00
CA LYS A 21 28.73 -22.79 1.29
C LYS A 21 27.67 -23.11 0.23
N MET A 22 27.04 -22.10 -0.35
CA MET A 22 26.08 -22.27 -1.44
C MET A 22 26.80 -22.68 -2.74
N VAL A 23 27.99 -22.14 -3.03
CA VAL A 23 28.85 -22.60 -4.15
C VAL A 23 29.35 -24.04 -3.91
N ASP A 24 29.86 -24.33 -2.71
CA ASP A 24 30.36 -25.65 -2.30
C ASP A 24 29.24 -26.72 -2.37
N ALA A 25 27.97 -26.34 -2.13
CA ALA A 25 26.80 -27.21 -2.30
C ALA A 25 26.35 -27.33 -3.77
N LEU A 26 26.30 -26.23 -4.52
CA LEU A 26 25.89 -26.24 -5.94
C LEU A 26 26.86 -27.07 -6.80
N GLU A 27 28.17 -27.04 -6.51
CA GLU A 27 29.15 -27.92 -7.15
C GLU A 27 28.92 -29.40 -6.82
N HIS A 28 28.37 -29.73 -5.65
CA HIS A 28 28.02 -31.10 -5.27
C HIS A 28 26.78 -31.60 -6.02
N ASP A 29 25.73 -30.77 -6.07
CA ASP A 29 24.50 -31.05 -6.82
C ASP A 29 24.80 -31.23 -8.31
N ALA A 30 25.57 -30.32 -8.92
CA ALA A 30 25.95 -30.37 -10.33
C ALA A 30 26.86 -31.57 -10.68
N ALA A 31 27.44 -32.25 -9.69
CA ALA A 31 28.21 -33.48 -9.88
C ALA A 31 27.37 -34.77 -9.84
N GLN A 32 26.08 -34.68 -9.49
CA GLN A 32 25.13 -35.81 -9.46
C GLN A 32 23.82 -35.47 -10.17
N PRO A 33 23.84 -35.19 -11.49
CA PRO A 33 22.67 -34.73 -12.21
C PRO A 33 21.54 -35.77 -12.25
N SER A 34 20.36 -35.37 -11.77
CA SER A 34 19.08 -35.94 -12.21
C SER A 34 18.37 -34.94 -13.12
N GLY A 35 17.66 -35.43 -14.15
CA GLY A 35 17.20 -34.61 -15.27
C GLY A 35 16.14 -33.53 -14.97
N ARG A 36 15.78 -33.32 -13.70
CA ARG A 36 14.95 -32.19 -13.26
C ARG A 36 15.75 -31.10 -12.54
N ASP A 37 16.96 -31.41 -12.09
CA ASP A 37 17.77 -30.53 -11.23
C ASP A 37 18.69 -29.58 -12.02
N GLU A 38 18.90 -29.83 -13.32
CA GLU A 38 19.83 -29.05 -14.15
C GLU A 38 19.36 -27.60 -14.40
N ALA A 39 18.06 -27.38 -14.58
CA ALA A 39 17.48 -26.04 -14.71
C ALA A 39 17.57 -25.26 -13.38
N ASP A 40 17.20 -25.90 -12.27
CA ASP A 40 17.30 -25.34 -10.93
C ASP A 40 18.76 -25.07 -10.53
N ALA A 41 19.71 -25.90 -10.99
CA ALA A 41 21.14 -25.66 -10.81
C ALA A 41 21.63 -24.46 -11.63
N LEU A 42 21.19 -24.30 -12.89
CA LEU A 42 21.50 -23.12 -13.71
C LEU A 42 20.93 -21.83 -13.10
N GLN A 43 19.69 -21.85 -12.60
CA GLN A 43 19.06 -20.69 -11.96
C GLN A 43 19.79 -20.31 -10.66
N ARG A 44 20.12 -21.29 -9.80
CA ARG A 44 20.93 -21.07 -8.60
C ARG A 44 22.34 -20.57 -8.93
N CYS A 45 22.95 -21.05 -10.01
CA CYS A 45 24.25 -20.57 -10.49
C CYS A 45 24.19 -19.09 -10.89
N ALA A 46 23.17 -18.68 -11.66
CA ALA A 46 22.98 -17.29 -12.07
C ALA A 46 22.75 -16.34 -10.88
N GLN A 47 21.95 -16.74 -9.90
CA GLN A 47 21.72 -15.98 -8.67
C GLN A 47 23.01 -15.79 -7.84
N LEU A 48 23.81 -16.85 -7.69
CA LEU A 48 25.09 -16.78 -6.97
C LEU A 48 26.13 -15.96 -7.75
N LEU A 49 26.14 -16.00 -9.09
CA LEU A 49 26.99 -15.14 -9.92
C LEU A 49 26.70 -13.66 -9.67
N SER A 50 25.42 -13.24 -9.76
CA SER A 50 25.04 -11.85 -9.47
C SER A 50 25.44 -11.45 -8.04
N THR A 51 25.21 -12.35 -7.06
CA THR A 51 25.56 -12.10 -5.64
C THR A 51 27.06 -11.88 -5.46
N VAL A 52 27.91 -12.69 -6.09
CA VAL A 52 29.38 -12.54 -6.03
C VAL A 52 29.84 -11.27 -6.76
N GLU A 53 29.22 -10.92 -7.89
CA GLU A 53 29.53 -9.67 -8.62
C GLU A 53 29.13 -8.42 -7.80
N ASP A 54 28.00 -8.43 -7.08
CA ASP A 54 27.62 -7.35 -6.15
C ASP A 54 28.50 -7.29 -4.90
N GLN A 55 28.92 -8.44 -4.37
CA GLN A 55 29.91 -8.50 -3.30
C GLN A 55 31.28 -7.97 -3.75
N LEU A 56 31.69 -8.21 -5.01
CA LEU A 56 32.92 -7.64 -5.58
C LEU A 56 32.81 -6.12 -5.75
N ARG A 57 31.71 -5.64 -6.36
CA ARG A 57 31.39 -4.19 -6.47
C ARG A 57 31.32 -3.49 -5.11
N THR A 58 30.95 -4.22 -4.06
CA THR A 58 30.95 -3.74 -2.67
C THR A 58 32.36 -3.73 -2.08
N ALA A 59 33.12 -4.82 -2.26
CA ALA A 59 34.51 -4.93 -1.83
C ALA A 59 35.35 -3.78 -2.38
N GLU A 60 35.34 -3.57 -3.69
CA GLU A 60 36.13 -2.55 -4.39
C GLU A 60 35.88 -1.14 -3.82
N LYS A 61 34.62 -0.82 -3.44
CA LYS A 61 34.21 0.47 -2.86
C LYS A 61 34.52 0.65 -1.37
N LEU A 62 34.82 -0.42 -0.62
CA LEU A 62 35.11 -0.32 0.82
C LEU A 62 36.48 0.32 1.09
N THR A 63 36.49 1.31 1.98
CA THR A 63 37.69 2.02 2.41
C THR A 63 37.99 1.80 3.89
N LYS A 64 39.23 2.09 4.29
CA LYS A 64 39.67 2.04 5.70
C LYS A 64 38.88 2.99 6.62
N ALA A 65 38.24 4.02 6.06
CA ALA A 65 37.47 5.02 6.79
C ALA A 65 36.05 4.53 7.18
N ASP A 66 35.54 3.50 6.51
CA ASP A 66 34.21 2.92 6.77
C ASP A 66 34.19 2.01 8.03
N GLU A 67 35.36 1.66 8.55
CA GLU A 67 35.52 0.78 9.71
C GLU A 67 35.30 1.52 11.05
N PRO A 68 34.36 1.06 11.92
CA PRO A 68 34.02 1.73 13.17
C PRO A 68 35.09 1.61 14.27
N ALA A 69 36.21 0.92 14.00
CA ALA A 69 37.40 0.87 14.83
C ALA A 69 38.62 0.51 13.95
N PRO A 70 39.86 0.94 14.28
CA PRO A 70 41.03 0.64 13.47
C PRO A 70 41.27 -0.86 13.25
N VAL A 71 41.15 -1.32 12.00
CA VAL A 71 41.43 -2.70 11.59
C VAL A 71 42.90 -2.84 11.19
N GLY A 72 43.63 -3.71 11.89
CA GLY A 72 45.00 -4.08 11.52
C GLY A 72 45.04 -4.86 10.20
N ASN A 73 45.97 -4.49 9.32
CA ASN A 73 46.15 -5.05 7.98
C ASN A 73 44.89 -4.98 7.09
N TYR A 74 44.11 -3.89 7.22
CA TYR A 74 42.85 -3.69 6.47
C TYR A 74 43.00 -3.92 4.96
N GLU A 75 43.97 -3.26 4.34
CA GLU A 75 44.19 -3.29 2.88
C GLU A 75 44.50 -4.70 2.40
N ARG A 76 45.35 -5.43 3.13
CA ARG A 76 45.68 -6.83 2.83
C ARG A 76 44.46 -7.74 2.99
N ARG A 77 43.61 -7.51 4.00
CA ARG A 77 42.36 -8.27 4.22
C ARG A 77 41.27 -7.96 3.18
N LYS A 78 41.27 -6.75 2.64
CA LYS A 78 40.42 -6.36 1.51
C LYS A 78 40.85 -7.15 0.26
N GLN A 79 42.15 -7.13 -0.05
CA GLN A 79 42.74 -7.87 -1.17
C GLN A 79 42.54 -9.39 -1.05
N GLU A 80 42.78 -9.98 0.13
CA GLU A 80 42.50 -11.40 0.44
C GLU A 80 41.04 -11.79 0.15
N GLU A 81 40.09 -10.87 0.38
CA GLU A 81 38.66 -11.11 0.20
C GLU A 81 38.19 -10.83 -1.24
N GLU A 82 38.77 -9.85 -1.94
CA GLU A 82 38.56 -9.62 -3.37
C GLU A 82 39.07 -10.80 -4.21
N GLU A 83 40.27 -11.32 -3.92
CA GLU A 83 40.82 -12.52 -4.57
C GLU A 83 39.91 -13.74 -4.36
N ARG A 84 39.42 -13.92 -3.12
CA ARG A 84 38.48 -14.96 -2.76
C ARG A 84 37.15 -14.86 -3.52
N LEU A 85 36.60 -13.66 -3.68
CA LEU A 85 35.38 -13.41 -4.46
C LEU A 85 35.60 -13.71 -5.94
N ARG A 86 36.71 -13.27 -6.53
CA ARG A 86 37.11 -13.63 -7.92
C ARG A 86 37.26 -15.14 -8.08
N GLY A 87 37.77 -15.85 -7.06
CA GLY A 87 37.83 -17.32 -7.02
C GLY A 87 36.45 -18.00 -7.00
N LEU A 88 35.48 -17.48 -6.24
CA LEU A 88 34.10 -18.00 -6.26
C LEU A 88 33.39 -17.72 -7.60
N HIS A 89 33.64 -16.56 -8.22
CA HIS A 89 33.11 -16.23 -9.54
C HIS A 89 33.62 -17.21 -10.61
N ALA A 90 34.93 -17.48 -10.63
CA ALA A 90 35.53 -18.44 -11.56
C ALA A 90 34.97 -19.85 -11.40
N ARG A 91 34.73 -20.30 -10.16
CA ARG A 91 34.07 -21.58 -9.84
C ARG A 91 32.65 -21.65 -10.39
N LEU A 92 31.84 -20.64 -10.11
CA LEU A 92 30.47 -20.56 -10.64
C LEU A 92 30.43 -20.50 -12.17
N ARG A 93 31.33 -19.76 -12.82
CA ARG A 93 31.47 -19.75 -14.29
C ARG A 93 31.92 -21.11 -14.85
N ALA A 94 32.63 -21.94 -14.08
CA ALA A 94 32.94 -23.32 -14.46
C ALA A 94 31.69 -24.22 -14.35
N VAL A 95 30.89 -24.11 -13.28
CA VAL A 95 29.59 -24.82 -13.15
C VAL A 95 28.64 -24.43 -14.28
N GLN A 96 28.52 -23.13 -14.57
CA GLN A 96 27.70 -22.60 -15.67
C GLN A 96 28.08 -23.17 -17.05
N ARG A 97 29.35 -23.54 -17.26
CA ARG A 97 29.84 -24.19 -18.49
C ARG A 97 29.78 -25.72 -18.46
N GLY A 98 29.65 -26.32 -17.27
CA GLY A 98 29.59 -27.76 -17.08
C GLY A 98 28.18 -28.33 -17.29
N ILE A 99 27.14 -27.57 -16.93
CA ILE A 99 25.75 -27.93 -17.21
C ILE A 99 25.47 -27.62 -18.70
N LYS A 100 25.14 -28.65 -19.47
CA LYS A 100 24.87 -28.50 -20.90
C LYS A 100 23.49 -27.87 -21.14
N PRO A 101 23.38 -26.82 -21.97
CA PRO A 101 22.14 -26.52 -22.68
C PRO A 101 21.78 -27.70 -23.61
N ALA A 102 20.48 -27.98 -23.79
CA ALA A 102 20.04 -28.90 -24.82
C ALA A 102 20.26 -28.27 -26.21
N GLU A 103 21.02 -28.94 -27.08
CA GLU A 103 21.34 -28.43 -28.43
C GLU A 103 20.09 -28.46 -29.33
N ALA A 104 19.76 -27.31 -29.93
CA ALA A 104 18.86 -27.26 -31.07
C ALA A 104 19.55 -27.81 -32.34
N PRO A 105 18.83 -28.38 -33.32
CA PRO A 105 19.45 -29.09 -34.43
C PRO A 105 20.09 -28.13 -35.44
N GLN A 106 21.40 -28.26 -35.69
CA GLN A 106 22.03 -27.59 -36.84
C GLN A 106 21.84 -28.39 -38.14
N PRO A 107 21.49 -27.75 -39.27
CA PRO A 107 21.60 -28.35 -40.59
C PRO A 107 23.06 -28.39 -41.07
N SER A 108 23.44 -29.47 -41.77
CA SER A 108 24.75 -29.59 -42.42
C SER A 108 24.87 -28.67 -43.65
N THR A 109 26.05 -28.12 -44.00
CA THR A 109 27.04 -28.87 -44.80
C THR A 109 28.38 -28.14 -45.00
N SER A 110 29.45 -28.94 -45.14
CA SER A 110 30.75 -28.70 -45.79
C SER A 110 31.23 -27.28 -46.17
N GLY A 111 32.39 -26.89 -45.60
CA GLY A 111 33.27 -25.85 -46.14
C GLY A 111 34.75 -26.09 -45.79
N LYS A 112 35.63 -26.30 -46.78
CA LYS A 112 37.09 -26.42 -46.57
C LYS A 112 37.79 -25.08 -46.86
N ALA A 113 38.65 -24.59 -45.96
CA ALA A 113 40.09 -24.42 -46.24
C ALA A 113 40.92 -23.70 -45.14
N ARG A 114 41.74 -24.49 -44.43
CA ARG A 114 43.22 -24.43 -44.52
C ARG A 114 43.98 -23.14 -44.06
N SER A 115 44.80 -23.36 -43.02
CA SER A 115 46.18 -22.87 -42.78
C SER A 115 46.48 -21.46 -42.23
N THR A 116 47.19 -21.48 -41.08
CA THR A 116 48.43 -20.73 -40.72
C THR A 116 48.36 -19.21 -40.49
N SER A 117 49.08 -18.63 -39.52
CA SER A 117 49.90 -19.21 -38.42
C SER A 117 50.50 -18.12 -37.52
N GLY A 118 50.75 -18.45 -36.25
CA GLY A 118 52.00 -18.08 -35.54
C GLY A 118 52.15 -16.63 -35.05
N PRO A 119 52.49 -16.38 -33.77
CA PRO A 119 52.54 -15.03 -33.20
C PRO A 119 53.93 -14.37 -33.27
N GLY A 120 53.99 -13.06 -32.98
CA GLY A 120 55.22 -12.27 -32.89
C GLY A 120 55.16 -11.19 -31.80
N GLU A 121 55.68 -11.54 -30.63
CA GLU A 121 56.39 -10.73 -29.62
C GLU A 121 56.03 -9.24 -29.37
N VAL A 122 55.49 -9.04 -28.16
CA VAL A 122 55.83 -8.01 -27.14
C VAL A 122 56.87 -6.94 -27.50
N GLY A 123 56.54 -5.68 -27.20
CA GLY A 123 57.48 -4.58 -26.96
C GLY A 123 57.04 -3.76 -25.74
N GLU A 124 58.00 -3.34 -24.91
CA GLU A 124 57.78 -2.64 -23.62
C GLU A 124 58.02 -1.13 -23.74
N SER A 125 58.02 -0.41 -22.61
CA SER A 125 58.46 1.00 -22.39
C SER A 125 57.52 2.11 -22.90
N GLU A 126 57.38 3.26 -22.24
CA GLU A 126 57.84 3.65 -20.88
C GLU A 126 56.94 4.76 -20.29
N GLU A 127 57.13 5.09 -19.01
CA GLU A 127 56.44 6.18 -18.30
C GLU A 127 57.06 7.54 -18.61
N GLU A 128 56.27 8.61 -18.69
CA GLU A 128 56.73 9.96 -18.33
C GLU A 128 55.56 10.81 -17.79
N ASP A 129 55.87 11.75 -16.89
CA ASP A 129 54.92 12.38 -15.96
C ASP A 129 54.96 13.92 -16.08
N SER A 130 53.81 14.59 -15.98
CA SER A 130 53.72 16.06 -15.99
C SER A 130 52.42 16.59 -15.38
N GLU A 131 52.55 17.50 -14.41
CA GLU A 131 51.47 18.03 -13.55
C GLU A 131 50.81 19.32 -14.09
N GLU A 132 49.51 19.50 -13.78
CA GLU A 132 48.71 20.76 -13.76
C GLU A 132 48.54 21.54 -15.11
N GLU A 133 47.44 22.24 -15.42
CA GLU A 133 46.42 22.94 -14.60
C GLU A 133 44.94 22.70 -15.06
N ASP A 134 44.01 23.35 -14.36
CA ASP A 134 42.54 23.36 -14.43
C ASP A 134 41.94 23.87 -15.78
N GLU A 135 40.97 23.12 -16.34
CA GLU A 135 39.66 23.71 -16.71
C GLU A 135 38.56 22.62 -16.78
N SER A 136 37.44 22.83 -16.07
CA SER A 136 36.40 21.81 -15.87
C SER A 136 35.17 22.02 -16.76
N GLN A 137 35.23 21.54 -18.01
CA GLN A 137 34.09 21.57 -18.94
C GLN A 137 34.24 20.59 -20.11
N GLU A 138 33.71 19.36 -19.99
CA GLU A 138 33.55 18.46 -21.14
C GLU A 138 32.15 17.84 -21.19
N GLU A 139 31.66 17.70 -22.42
CA GLU A 139 30.47 16.94 -22.80
C GLU A 139 30.94 15.52 -23.17
N GLU A 140 30.34 14.45 -22.61
CA GLU A 140 30.61 13.10 -23.13
C GLU A 140 29.58 12.71 -24.20
N VAL A 141 30.05 12.72 -25.44
CA VAL A 141 29.55 11.87 -26.52
C VAL A 141 29.96 10.43 -26.23
N VAL A 142 29.07 9.47 -26.46
CA VAL A 142 29.45 8.08 -26.74
C VAL A 142 28.68 7.67 -27.98
N GLU A 143 29.41 7.27 -29.02
CA GLU A 143 28.87 6.89 -30.32
C GLU A 143 28.33 5.44 -30.31
N GLU A 144 27.70 5.07 -31.42
CA GLU A 144 27.07 3.76 -31.65
C GLU A 144 28.08 2.71 -32.14
N GLU A 145 27.77 1.43 -31.98
CA GLU A 145 28.14 0.42 -32.97
C GLU A 145 26.87 -0.33 -33.41
N GLU A 146 26.64 -0.36 -34.72
CA GLU A 146 25.67 -1.20 -35.45
C GLU A 146 26.31 -2.62 -35.62
N ASP A 147 25.61 -3.72 -35.91
CA ASP A 147 24.86 -4.12 -37.12
C ASP A 147 23.62 -4.98 -36.69
N ASP A 148 22.49 -5.13 -37.41
CA ASP A 148 22.23 -5.61 -38.80
C ASP A 148 22.70 -7.08 -39.05
N GLU A 149 22.10 -7.96 -39.89
CA GLU A 149 20.83 -8.04 -40.68
C GLU A 149 19.72 -8.76 -39.83
N ASP A 150 18.50 -9.20 -40.20
CA ASP A 150 17.62 -9.31 -41.41
C ASP A 150 16.14 -9.35 -40.86
N GLY A 151 14.97 -9.60 -41.48
CA GLY A 151 14.50 -10.08 -42.81
C GLY A 151 13.93 -11.52 -42.77
N GLU A 152 12.78 -11.92 -43.35
CA GLU A 152 11.52 -11.27 -43.84
C GLU A 152 10.32 -12.27 -43.68
N GLU A 153 9.21 -12.08 -44.43
CA GLU A 153 7.85 -12.66 -44.38
C GLU A 153 7.77 -14.13 -44.94
N GLU A 154 6.67 -14.89 -45.13
CA GLU A 154 5.23 -14.64 -45.45
C GLU A 154 4.25 -15.73 -44.90
N GLU A 155 2.99 -15.65 -45.35
CA GLU A 155 1.74 -16.46 -45.25
C GLU A 155 1.90 -17.99 -45.59
N GLU A 156 0.90 -18.91 -45.62
CA GLU A 156 -0.57 -18.85 -45.84
C GLU A 156 -1.38 -19.91 -45.05
N ASP A 157 -2.70 -19.68 -44.96
CA ASP A 157 -3.85 -20.60 -44.94
C ASP A 157 -3.77 -22.03 -44.34
N ASP A 158 -4.77 -22.36 -43.52
CA ASP A 158 -5.79 -23.33 -43.96
C ASP A 158 -7.18 -23.01 -43.35
N ASN A 159 -8.24 -23.44 -44.03
CA ASN A 159 -9.61 -22.93 -43.85
C ASN A 159 -10.62 -24.02 -43.46
N ASP A 160 -11.54 -23.73 -42.53
CA ASP A 160 -12.85 -24.39 -42.50
C ASP A 160 -13.94 -23.55 -41.80
N ASN A 161 -15.21 -23.73 -42.21
CA ASN A 161 -16.33 -22.82 -41.92
C ASN A 161 -17.66 -23.55 -41.67
N ASP A 162 -18.61 -22.86 -40.99
CA ASP A 162 -20.00 -23.29 -40.70
C ASP A 162 -20.11 -24.46 -39.68
N GLY A 163 -21.15 -24.59 -38.86
CA GLY A 163 -22.30 -23.73 -38.60
C GLY A 163 -23.47 -24.54 -38.02
N GLY A 164 -24.46 -23.88 -37.42
CA GLY A 164 -25.77 -24.50 -37.16
C GLY A 164 -26.16 -24.80 -35.71
N VAL A 165 -27.14 -24.04 -35.25
CA VAL A 165 -28.08 -24.25 -34.12
C VAL A 165 -28.41 -25.69 -33.67
N SER A 166 -28.61 -25.87 -32.36
CA SER A 166 -29.85 -26.50 -31.85
C SER A 166 -30.12 -26.20 -30.37
N ASP A 167 -31.40 -26.06 -30.04
CA ASP A 167 -31.97 -25.92 -28.70
C ASP A 167 -32.27 -27.32 -28.11
N LEU A 168 -32.18 -27.52 -26.79
CA LEU A 168 -32.95 -28.54 -26.04
C LEU A 168 -32.79 -28.47 -24.51
N ALA A 169 -33.82 -27.91 -23.87
CA ALA A 169 -34.23 -27.96 -22.46
C ALA A 169 -33.54 -28.92 -21.44
N ARG A 170 -33.23 -28.37 -20.25
CA ARG A 170 -33.14 -29.08 -18.95
C ARG A 170 -33.79 -28.23 -17.82
N PRO A 171 -34.12 -28.82 -16.65
CA PRO A 171 -35.46 -28.66 -16.06
C PRO A 171 -35.64 -27.54 -15.05
N GLU A 172 -36.92 -27.28 -14.73
CA GLU A 172 -37.38 -26.36 -13.70
C GLU A 172 -36.74 -26.63 -12.33
N THR A 173 -36.15 -25.59 -11.73
CA THR A 173 -35.77 -25.57 -10.32
C THR A 173 -36.81 -24.77 -9.53
N GLN A 174 -37.21 -25.29 -8.37
CA GLN A 174 -38.24 -24.69 -7.53
C GLN A 174 -37.79 -23.30 -7.05
N LYS A 175 -38.58 -22.25 -7.31
CA LYS A 175 -38.29 -20.89 -6.86
C LYS A 175 -38.31 -20.82 -5.33
N LYS A 176 -37.12 -20.83 -4.71
CA LYS A 176 -36.95 -20.60 -3.28
C LYS A 176 -37.44 -19.19 -2.94
N THR A 177 -38.59 -19.09 -2.28
CA THR A 177 -39.22 -17.81 -1.94
C THR A 177 -38.60 -17.23 -0.68
N LEU A 178 -37.62 -16.34 -0.88
CA LEU A 178 -36.99 -15.55 0.18
C LEU A 178 -38.02 -14.66 0.88
N SER A 179 -38.07 -14.72 2.21
CA SER A 179 -38.80 -13.77 3.06
C SER A 179 -38.02 -12.46 3.23
N TYR A 180 -38.75 -11.37 3.41
CA TYR A 180 -38.20 -10.03 3.64
C TYR A 180 -38.90 -9.40 4.84
N ILE A 181 -38.16 -8.67 5.66
CA ILE A 181 -38.69 -7.95 6.83
C ILE A 181 -38.73 -6.45 6.50
N ALA A 182 -39.85 -5.80 6.81
CA ALA A 182 -40.04 -4.37 6.66
C ALA A 182 -39.24 -3.58 7.72
N LEU A 183 -38.27 -2.77 7.27
CA LEU A 183 -37.41 -1.93 8.10
C LEU A 183 -38.07 -0.62 8.56
N SER A 184 -39.21 -0.25 7.97
CA SER A 184 -39.95 0.98 8.29
C SER A 184 -41.40 0.87 7.81
N THR A 185 -42.30 1.60 8.46
CA THR A 185 -43.73 1.65 8.08
C THR A 185 -43.93 2.43 6.78
N PHE A 186 -44.56 1.82 5.78
CA PHE A 186 -45.01 2.45 4.55
C PHE A 186 -46.54 2.31 4.45
N LYS A 187 -47.26 3.39 4.13
CA LYS A 187 -48.73 3.44 4.28
C LYS A 187 -49.52 3.24 2.98
N GLY A 188 -48.82 3.09 1.86
CA GLY A 188 -49.39 3.25 0.52
C GLY A 188 -49.70 4.72 0.23
N GLU A 189 -49.34 5.18 -0.97
CA GLU A 189 -49.62 6.52 -1.47
C GLU A 189 -50.47 6.48 -2.76
N GLN A 190 -50.57 5.32 -3.42
CA GLN A 190 -51.32 5.11 -4.67
C GLN A 190 -52.16 3.82 -4.66
N ASP A 191 -53.21 3.77 -5.49
CA ASP A 191 -54.04 2.57 -5.68
C ASP A 191 -53.22 1.43 -6.31
N GLY A 192 -52.80 0.47 -5.48
CA GLY A 192 -51.93 -0.65 -5.87
C GLY A 192 -50.71 -0.84 -4.96
N ASP A 193 -50.44 0.10 -4.06
CA ASP A 193 -49.43 -0.05 -3.01
C ASP A 193 -49.91 -1.00 -1.90
N LEU A 194 -48.97 -1.69 -1.24
CA LEU A 194 -49.23 -2.46 -0.02
C LEU A 194 -48.78 -1.67 1.21
N ALA A 195 -49.70 -1.40 2.12
CA ALA A 195 -49.36 -0.82 3.42
C ALA A 195 -48.71 -1.89 4.33
N ILE A 196 -47.57 -1.55 4.92
CA ILE A 196 -46.72 -2.43 5.74
C ILE A 196 -46.23 -1.69 6.98
N GLU A 197 -46.16 -2.36 8.12
CA GLU A 197 -45.61 -1.82 9.37
C GLU A 197 -44.18 -2.32 9.63
N MET A 198 -43.44 -1.62 10.49
CA MET A 198 -42.05 -1.98 10.80
C MET A 198 -42.00 -3.30 11.55
N GLY A 199 -41.32 -4.30 10.98
CA GLY A 199 -41.29 -5.69 11.45
C GLY A 199 -42.12 -6.67 10.62
N ASP A 200 -42.99 -6.20 9.70
CA ASP A 200 -43.82 -7.09 8.88
C ASP A 200 -42.97 -8.02 7.99
N VAL A 201 -43.31 -9.31 8.00
CA VAL A 201 -42.69 -10.33 7.13
C VAL A 201 -43.49 -10.45 5.83
N LEU A 202 -42.82 -10.24 4.71
CA LEU A 202 -43.39 -10.18 3.37
C LEU A 202 -42.77 -11.22 2.43
N GLN A 203 -43.58 -11.76 1.52
CA GLN A 203 -43.13 -12.65 0.45
C GLN A 203 -43.06 -11.87 -0.87
N ILE A 204 -41.89 -11.82 -1.51
CA ILE A 204 -41.69 -11.05 -2.75
C ILE A 204 -42.04 -11.91 -3.98
N LEU A 205 -43.07 -11.48 -4.71
CA LEU A 205 -43.62 -12.14 -5.89
C LEU A 205 -42.96 -11.68 -7.21
N SER A 206 -42.62 -10.39 -7.30
CA SER A 206 -41.87 -9.81 -8.42
C SER A 206 -40.90 -8.73 -7.95
N LYS A 207 -39.76 -8.62 -8.64
CA LYS A 207 -38.73 -7.60 -8.41
C LYS A 207 -38.55 -6.79 -9.68
N ASN A 208 -39.14 -5.60 -9.74
CA ASN A 208 -38.96 -4.71 -10.89
C ASN A 208 -37.65 -3.92 -10.74
N ALA A 209 -37.11 -3.42 -11.86
CA ALA A 209 -35.85 -2.68 -11.92
C ALA A 209 -35.98 -1.20 -11.48
N ASP A 210 -37.20 -0.68 -11.41
CA ASP A 210 -37.58 0.65 -10.90
C ASP A 210 -37.44 0.80 -9.36
N GLY A 211 -37.20 -0.32 -8.64
CA GLY A 211 -37.10 -0.34 -7.19
C GLY A 211 -38.41 -0.64 -6.44
N TRP A 212 -39.53 -0.79 -7.14
CA TRP A 212 -40.82 -1.18 -6.57
C TRP A 212 -41.04 -2.69 -6.74
N TRP A 213 -41.24 -3.40 -5.63
CA TRP A 213 -41.36 -4.85 -5.62
C TRP A 213 -42.80 -5.24 -5.29
N LEU A 214 -43.33 -6.23 -6.02
CA LEU A 214 -44.67 -6.76 -5.74
C LEU A 214 -44.54 -7.73 -4.56
N ALA A 215 -45.07 -7.33 -3.42
CA ALA A 215 -45.07 -8.10 -2.19
C ALA A 215 -46.44 -8.73 -1.92
N GLN A 216 -46.45 -9.74 -1.04
CA GLN A 216 -47.63 -10.25 -0.37
C GLN A 216 -47.37 -10.25 1.15
N ASP A 217 -48.33 -9.78 1.94
CA ASP A 217 -48.25 -9.77 3.40
C ASP A 217 -48.70 -11.12 4.02
N SER A 218 -48.62 -11.22 5.35
CA SER A 218 -49.05 -12.39 6.11
C SER A 218 -50.57 -12.63 6.12
N LYS A 219 -51.38 -11.63 5.77
CA LYS A 219 -52.85 -11.73 5.63
C LYS A 219 -53.25 -12.21 4.23
N GLY A 220 -52.33 -12.06 3.27
CA GLY A 220 -52.46 -12.49 1.88
C GLY A 220 -52.72 -11.36 0.89
N ASP A 221 -52.75 -10.10 1.35
CA ASP A 221 -52.95 -8.93 0.50
C ASP A 221 -51.70 -8.61 -0.32
N LYS A 222 -51.89 -8.04 -1.52
CA LYS A 222 -50.83 -7.86 -2.53
C LYS A 222 -50.78 -6.44 -3.05
N GLY A 223 -49.56 -5.90 -3.17
CA GLY A 223 -49.31 -4.58 -3.73
C GLY A 223 -47.83 -4.26 -3.83
N LEU A 224 -47.53 -3.08 -4.32
CA LEU A 224 -46.15 -2.60 -4.48
C LEU A 224 -45.60 -2.04 -3.17
N VAL A 225 -44.32 -2.33 -2.91
CA VAL A 225 -43.54 -1.78 -1.78
C VAL A 225 -42.16 -1.34 -2.27
N PRO A 226 -41.56 -0.27 -1.70
CA PRO A 226 -40.21 0.14 -2.08
C PRO A 226 -39.15 -0.84 -1.56
N LYS A 227 -38.23 -1.29 -2.43
CA LYS A 227 -37.09 -2.15 -2.06
C LYS A 227 -36.30 -1.61 -0.86
N THR A 228 -36.15 -0.28 -0.77
CA THR A 228 -35.39 0.41 0.28
C THR A 228 -35.98 0.25 1.68
N TYR A 229 -37.21 -0.23 1.80
CA TYR A 229 -37.89 -0.48 3.08
C TYR A 229 -37.74 -1.95 3.52
N LEU A 230 -36.97 -2.80 2.82
CA LEU A 230 -36.93 -4.24 3.05
C LEU A 230 -35.51 -4.79 3.32
N LYS A 231 -35.36 -5.64 4.34
CA LYS A 231 -34.18 -6.50 4.58
C LYS A 231 -34.51 -7.94 4.18
N ALA A 232 -33.63 -8.62 3.45
CA ALA A 232 -33.77 -10.06 3.21
C ALA A 232 -33.48 -10.84 4.51
N GLN A 233 -34.28 -11.87 4.79
CA GLN A 233 -33.99 -12.80 5.89
C GLN A 233 -33.23 -14.01 5.33
N THR A 234 -32.04 -14.28 5.86
CA THR A 234 -31.26 -15.50 5.60
C THR A 234 -31.52 -16.54 6.69
N GLU A 235 -31.54 -17.81 6.32
CA GLU A 235 -31.93 -18.94 7.19
C GLU A 235 -30.82 -19.34 8.20
N GLN A 236 -30.35 -18.41 9.02
CA GLN A 236 -29.41 -18.63 10.13
C GLN A 236 -29.68 -17.68 11.33
N GLU A 237 -30.96 -17.46 11.66
CA GLU A 237 -31.35 -16.47 12.69
C GLU A 237 -32.66 -16.88 13.41
N VAL A 238 -32.92 -18.19 13.58
CA VAL A 238 -34.15 -18.74 14.21
C VAL A 238 -33.84 -19.99 15.05
N GLU A 239 -33.18 -19.84 16.21
CA GLU A 239 -33.12 -20.89 17.24
C GLU A 239 -32.76 -20.37 18.66
N GLU A 240 -33.20 -19.16 19.09
CA GLU A 240 -32.90 -18.66 20.46
C GLU A 240 -33.88 -17.59 21.05
N GLU A 241 -35.19 -17.58 20.72
CA GLU A 241 -36.21 -16.77 21.43
C GLU A 241 -37.54 -17.52 21.69
N GLU A 242 -37.61 -18.31 22.78
CA GLU A 242 -38.85 -18.59 23.53
C GLU A 242 -38.51 -18.73 25.04
N SER A 243 -39.42 -18.30 25.92
CA SER A 243 -39.28 -18.15 27.39
C SER A 243 -38.29 -17.04 27.84
N GLU A 244 -38.56 -16.24 28.88
CA GLU A 244 -39.63 -16.25 29.91
C GLU A 244 -40.30 -14.85 30.06
N GLU A 245 -41.60 -14.80 30.34
CA GLU A 245 -42.30 -13.60 30.86
C GLU A 245 -42.51 -13.74 32.37
N GLU A 246 -42.17 -12.72 33.19
CA GLU A 246 -42.94 -12.28 34.36
C GLU A 246 -42.35 -11.01 35.04
N GLY A 247 -43.22 -10.15 35.60
CA GLY A 247 -42.97 -9.14 36.67
C GLY A 247 -41.82 -8.11 36.51
N ASP A 248 -42.02 -6.80 36.71
CA ASP A 248 -42.94 -6.14 37.65
C ASP A 248 -43.16 -4.66 37.27
N GLU A 249 -44.23 -4.03 37.78
CA GLU A 249 -44.47 -2.58 37.62
C GLU A 249 -43.76 -1.75 38.71
N ILE A 250 -43.41 -0.48 38.44
CA ILE A 250 -43.77 0.68 39.32
C ILE A 250 -43.43 2.04 38.68
N ASP A 251 -44.51 2.77 38.38
CA ASP A 251 -44.76 4.22 38.33
C ASP A 251 -43.85 5.28 37.65
N LYS A 252 -44.46 6.46 37.42
CA LYS A 252 -43.96 7.58 36.60
C LYS A 252 -43.72 8.85 37.42
N GLU A 253 -42.81 9.73 36.96
CA GLU A 253 -43.17 11.14 36.75
C GLU A 253 -42.26 11.92 35.76
N SER A 254 -42.64 13.15 35.42
CA SER A 254 -42.05 14.00 34.35
C SER A 254 -42.20 15.50 34.71
N LYS A 255 -41.76 16.56 33.99
CA LYS A 255 -41.88 17.02 32.57
C LYS A 255 -40.83 18.15 32.33
N SER A 256 -40.36 18.61 31.14
CA SER A 256 -40.29 18.16 29.73
C SER A 256 -39.63 19.28 28.83
N LYS A 257 -39.20 18.96 27.59
CA LYS A 257 -38.81 19.89 26.45
C LYS A 257 -37.39 20.51 26.49
N SER A 258 -36.55 20.40 25.45
CA SER A 258 -36.74 20.88 24.05
C SER A 258 -36.10 19.98 22.96
N LYS A 259 -36.42 20.19 21.66
CA LYS A 259 -35.67 19.64 20.47
C LYS A 259 -34.55 20.63 20.04
N SER A 260 -33.71 20.48 19.00
CA SER A 260 -33.59 19.58 17.81
C SER A 260 -32.13 19.67 17.26
N PRO A 261 -31.70 18.94 16.19
CA PRO A 261 -32.34 17.88 15.39
C PRO A 261 -31.56 16.53 15.44
N HIS A 262 -31.71 15.67 14.41
CA HIS A 262 -31.14 14.31 14.35
C HIS A 262 -29.67 14.26 13.91
N SER A 263 -28.86 13.37 14.51
CA SER A 263 -28.29 12.16 13.86
C SER A 263 -27.01 11.63 14.53
N ASN A 264 -27.10 10.97 15.71
CA ASN A 264 -26.03 10.06 16.19
C ASN A 264 -26.40 9.11 17.35
N TRP A 265 -27.60 9.22 17.92
CA TRP A 265 -27.91 8.55 19.20
C TRP A 265 -27.92 7.03 19.16
N ASP A 266 -28.17 6.40 18.02
CA ASP A 266 -28.24 4.94 17.92
C ASP A 266 -26.86 4.29 17.72
N ALA A 267 -25.93 4.99 17.03
CA ALA A 267 -24.51 4.64 17.03
C ALA A 267 -23.88 4.82 18.42
N VAL A 268 -24.19 5.95 19.08
CA VAL A 268 -23.78 6.20 20.48
C VAL A 268 -24.39 5.17 21.44
N ARG A 269 -25.64 4.73 21.25
CA ARG A 269 -26.25 3.66 22.06
C ARG A 269 -25.58 2.30 21.85
N LYS A 270 -25.29 1.91 20.61
CA LYS A 270 -24.55 0.66 20.34
C LYS A 270 -23.18 0.67 21.01
N ALA A 271 -22.50 1.82 21.00
CA ALA A 271 -21.24 2.06 21.72
C ALA A 271 -21.37 2.24 23.26
N ILE A 272 -22.58 2.12 23.82
CA ILE A 272 -22.85 2.19 25.28
C ILE A 272 -23.39 0.84 25.81
N THR A 273 -23.98 0.00 24.96
CA THR A 273 -24.46 -1.34 25.34
C THR A 273 -23.34 -2.39 25.39
N GLU A 274 -22.31 -2.23 24.58
CA GLU A 274 -21.05 -2.96 24.76
C GLU A 274 -20.27 -2.30 25.90
N ILE A 275 -19.90 -3.07 26.95
CA ILE A 275 -18.87 -2.62 27.90
C ILE A 275 -17.58 -2.53 27.10
N ASP A 276 -17.09 -1.31 26.82
CA ASP A 276 -16.00 -1.09 25.85
C ASP A 276 -14.85 -2.08 26.13
N ALA A 277 -14.48 -2.87 25.11
CA ALA A 277 -13.46 -3.89 25.25
C ALA A 277 -12.14 -3.31 25.79
N THR A 278 -11.86 -2.03 25.55
CA THR A 278 -10.70 -1.33 26.08
C THR A 278 -10.84 -0.94 27.56
N ASP A 279 -12.04 -0.66 28.07
CA ASP A 279 -12.30 -0.51 29.51
C ASP A 279 -12.08 -1.86 30.23
N VAL A 280 -12.58 -2.97 29.66
CA VAL A 280 -12.32 -4.32 30.18
C VAL A 280 -10.82 -4.62 30.19
N LEU A 281 -10.10 -4.31 29.11
CA LEU A 281 -8.66 -4.53 29.02
C LEU A 281 -7.86 -3.61 29.96
N SER A 282 -8.31 -2.38 30.21
CA SER A 282 -7.72 -1.48 31.21
C SER A 282 -7.97 -1.97 32.64
N ALA A 283 -9.18 -2.44 32.96
CA ALA A 283 -9.52 -3.03 34.25
C ALA A 283 -8.71 -4.32 34.51
N MET A 284 -8.45 -5.12 33.48
CA MET A 284 -7.55 -6.29 33.54
C MET A 284 -6.06 -5.93 33.60
N GLY A 285 -5.68 -4.65 33.44
CA GLY A 285 -4.27 -4.21 33.34
C GLY A 285 -3.57 -4.68 32.05
N ALA A 286 -4.34 -5.10 31.04
CA ALA A 286 -3.86 -5.61 29.77
C ALA A 286 -3.50 -4.51 28.75
N ILE A 287 -3.86 -3.24 29.00
CA ILE A 287 -3.38 -2.08 28.23
C ILE A 287 -2.96 -0.92 29.15
N PRO A 288 -2.00 -0.06 28.74
CA PRO A 288 -1.66 1.17 29.46
C PRO A 288 -2.83 2.17 29.54
N ALA A 289 -2.91 2.94 30.63
CA ALA A 289 -4.04 3.84 30.92
C ALA A 289 -4.27 4.96 29.88
N GLY A 290 -3.24 5.34 29.12
CA GLY A 290 -3.34 6.30 28.03
C GLY A 290 -3.81 5.72 26.70
N PHE A 291 -4.05 4.40 26.59
CA PHE A 291 -4.56 3.77 25.36
C PHE A 291 -6.07 3.95 25.24
N ARG A 292 -6.57 3.91 24.00
CA ARG A 292 -7.98 4.01 23.60
C ARG A 292 -8.25 3.12 22.39
N PRO A 293 -9.51 2.89 21.97
CA PRO A 293 -9.80 2.46 20.61
C PRO A 293 -9.20 3.46 19.59
N SER A 294 -8.65 2.98 18.47
CA SER A 294 -8.07 3.86 17.44
C SER A 294 -9.13 4.77 16.82
N THR A 295 -8.90 6.08 16.90
CA THR A 295 -9.80 7.10 16.34
C THR A 295 -9.82 7.03 14.82
N LEU A 296 -8.64 6.89 14.21
CA LEU A 296 -8.48 6.81 12.76
C LEU A 296 -8.80 5.42 12.20
N SER A 297 -8.93 4.37 13.03
CA SER A 297 -9.56 3.11 12.58
C SER A 297 -11.06 3.30 12.45
N LYS A 298 -11.76 3.76 13.51
CA LYS A 298 -13.22 3.95 13.49
C LYS A 298 -13.68 4.77 12.28
N LEU A 299 -12.97 5.85 11.95
CA LEU A 299 -13.24 6.65 10.74
C LEU A 299 -12.95 5.92 9.41
N LEU A 300 -11.95 5.03 9.34
CA LEU A 300 -11.73 4.16 8.18
C LEU A 300 -12.79 3.05 8.05
N ASP A 301 -13.39 2.65 9.17
CA ASP A 301 -14.43 1.62 9.25
C ASP A 301 -15.83 2.21 8.94
N GLU A 302 -16.01 3.53 9.01
CA GLU A 302 -17.15 4.33 8.52
C GLU A 302 -17.23 4.43 6.96
N GLY A 303 -16.89 3.34 6.26
CA GLY A 303 -16.98 3.20 4.81
C GLY A 303 -15.92 3.97 4.03
N VAL A 304 -16.32 4.56 2.89
CA VAL A 304 -15.40 5.20 1.92
C VAL A 304 -15.03 6.65 2.25
N THR A 305 -15.63 7.24 3.30
CA THR A 305 -15.56 8.69 3.60
C THR A 305 -14.13 9.21 3.78
N PHE A 306 -13.22 8.39 4.32
CA PHE A 306 -11.81 8.73 4.57
C PHE A 306 -10.83 7.83 3.79
N ARG A 307 -11.30 7.20 2.70
CA ARG A 307 -10.53 6.28 1.86
C ARG A 307 -9.88 6.98 0.66
N GLY A 308 -8.84 6.38 0.07
CA GLY A 308 -8.14 6.91 -1.09
C GLY A 308 -9.05 7.00 -2.33
N SER A 309 -9.87 5.97 -2.55
CA SER A 309 -10.94 5.92 -3.57
C SER A 309 -11.75 7.21 -3.69
N ARG A 310 -12.30 7.70 -2.56
CA ARG A 310 -13.15 8.90 -2.53
C ARG A 310 -12.39 10.20 -2.82
N TYR A 311 -11.11 10.29 -2.46
CA TYR A 311 -10.33 11.51 -2.64
C TYR A 311 -9.62 11.60 -4.00
N ILE A 312 -9.35 10.48 -4.69
CA ILE A 312 -8.75 10.53 -6.04
C ILE A 312 -9.76 10.88 -7.15
N GLN A 313 -11.04 10.53 -6.95
CA GLN A 313 -12.14 10.88 -7.84
C GLN A 313 -12.35 12.42 -7.92
N PRO A 314 -12.88 12.95 -9.05
CA PRO A 314 -13.06 14.37 -9.24
C PRO A 314 -14.37 14.85 -8.59
N GLU A 315 -14.36 16.03 -7.99
CA GLU A 315 -15.54 16.60 -7.37
C GLU A 315 -16.29 17.53 -8.33
N LEU A 316 -17.62 17.56 -8.28
CA LEU A 316 -18.40 18.57 -8.99
C LEU A 316 -18.23 19.95 -8.33
N SER A 317 -18.29 21.00 -9.14
CA SER A 317 -18.37 22.39 -8.66
C SER A 317 -19.75 22.68 -8.08
N GLN A 318 -19.90 23.79 -7.35
CA GLN A 318 -21.16 24.18 -6.70
C GLN A 318 -22.36 24.28 -7.67
N SER A 319 -22.12 24.46 -8.97
CA SER A 319 -23.17 24.49 -10.00
C SER A 319 -23.56 23.10 -10.52
N ASN A 320 -22.77 22.07 -10.25
CA ASN A 320 -22.81 20.74 -10.87
C ASN A 320 -22.65 20.75 -12.41
N LEU A 321 -22.22 21.85 -13.03
CA LEU A 321 -22.00 21.98 -14.48
C LEU A 321 -20.53 21.76 -14.90
N SER A 322 -19.63 21.56 -13.95
CA SER A 322 -18.21 21.31 -14.17
C SER A 322 -17.62 20.54 -12.99
N PHE A 323 -16.39 20.05 -13.13
CA PHE A 323 -15.60 19.66 -11.96
C PHE A 323 -15.02 20.88 -11.23
N LYS A 324 -14.61 20.66 -9.98
CA LYS A 324 -14.02 21.61 -9.03
C LYS A 324 -12.49 21.57 -9.06
N ASP A 325 -11.92 20.39 -9.36
CA ASP A 325 -10.50 20.06 -9.23
C ASP A 325 -9.89 19.40 -10.49
N LEU A 326 -10.71 19.04 -11.49
CA LEU A 326 -10.26 18.42 -12.75
C LEU A 326 -10.46 19.38 -13.94
N PHE A 327 -9.37 19.79 -14.58
CA PHE A 327 -9.35 20.72 -15.71
C PHE A 327 -8.27 20.34 -16.71
N LEU A 328 -8.46 20.68 -17.98
CA LEU A 328 -7.43 20.59 -19.00
C LEU A 328 -6.72 21.92 -19.22
N ASP A 329 -5.45 21.83 -19.53
CA ASP A 329 -4.64 22.89 -20.10
C ASP A 329 -4.93 23.01 -21.61
N PRO A 330 -5.31 24.19 -22.13
CA PRO A 330 -5.82 24.33 -23.49
C PRO A 330 -4.74 24.20 -24.56
N ASP A 331 -3.49 24.51 -24.22
CA ASP A 331 -2.36 24.51 -25.17
C ASP A 331 -1.70 23.12 -25.27
N THR A 332 -1.71 22.35 -24.19
CA THR A 332 -1.07 21.02 -24.13
C THR A 332 -2.03 19.83 -24.14
N GLY A 333 -3.33 20.06 -23.94
CA GLY A 333 -4.36 19.01 -23.89
C GLY A 333 -4.26 18.06 -22.68
N LYS A 334 -3.46 18.41 -21.67
CA LYS A 334 -3.18 17.59 -20.47
C LYS A 334 -3.93 18.13 -19.25
N VAL A 335 -4.02 17.35 -18.17
CA VAL A 335 -4.47 17.85 -16.86
C VAL A 335 -3.68 19.11 -16.49
N ARG A 336 -4.40 20.18 -16.16
CA ARG A 336 -3.82 21.46 -15.75
C ARG A 336 -3.24 21.34 -14.34
N ALA A 337 -1.97 21.70 -14.19
CA ALA A 337 -1.30 21.70 -12.89
C ALA A 337 -1.95 22.70 -11.91
N ARG A 338 -2.22 22.24 -10.69
CA ARG A 338 -2.79 23.02 -9.57
C ARG A 338 -1.85 23.03 -8.37
N SER A 339 -1.51 24.23 -7.90
CA SER A 339 -0.89 24.44 -6.58
C SER A 339 -1.93 24.35 -5.47
N SER A 340 -1.66 23.54 -4.45
CA SER A 340 -2.42 23.48 -3.19
C SER A 340 -1.65 24.23 -2.11
N ARG A 341 -2.35 24.91 -1.18
CA ARG A 341 -1.77 25.71 -0.06
C ARG A 341 -0.70 24.95 0.71
N VAL A 342 -0.87 23.65 0.89
CA VAL A 342 0.11 22.73 1.45
C VAL A 342 0.38 21.61 0.43
N CYS A 343 1.63 21.42 0.04
CA CYS A 343 2.09 20.28 -0.76
C CYS A 343 3.50 19.88 -0.30
N LEU A 344 3.58 18.83 0.53
CA LEU A 344 4.78 18.46 1.28
C LEU A 344 5.12 16.96 1.15
N SER A 345 6.40 16.62 1.32
CA SER A 345 6.83 15.24 1.60
C SER A 345 7.08 15.05 3.09
N VAL A 346 6.60 13.93 3.63
CA VAL A 346 6.56 13.59 5.06
C VAL A 346 7.21 12.23 5.26
N SER A 347 8.45 12.19 5.74
CA SER A 347 9.08 10.91 6.14
C SER A 347 8.75 10.55 7.57
N LEU A 348 8.17 9.39 7.82
CA LEU A 348 8.26 8.71 9.11
C LEU A 348 9.66 8.09 9.26
N TRP A 349 10.33 8.29 10.39
CA TRP A 349 11.67 7.74 10.63
C TRP A 349 11.66 6.64 11.70
N THR A 350 11.13 6.95 12.88
CA THR A 350 11.02 5.99 13.99
C THR A 350 10.06 6.47 15.06
N CYS A 351 9.34 5.54 15.69
CA CYS A 351 8.72 5.78 16.98
C CYS A 351 9.58 5.15 18.08
N ARG A 352 9.83 5.88 19.17
CA ARG A 352 10.69 5.46 20.29
C ARG A 352 9.90 5.45 21.59
N MET A 353 10.24 4.53 22.47
CA MET A 353 9.63 4.32 23.79
C MET A 353 8.12 4.03 23.78
N VAL A 354 7.55 3.65 22.63
CA VAL A 354 6.12 3.30 22.51
C VAL A 354 5.80 2.17 23.50
N PRO A 355 4.74 2.29 24.31
CA PRO A 355 4.27 1.20 25.15
C PRO A 355 3.80 0.01 24.30
N SER A 356 3.87 -1.20 24.84
CA SER A 356 3.21 -2.38 24.27
C SER A 356 1.90 -2.62 25.03
N PRO A 357 0.90 -3.26 24.39
CA PRO A 357 -0.12 -4.00 25.12
C PRO A 357 0.50 -5.05 26.06
N GLY A 358 -0.26 -5.42 27.08
CA GLY A 358 0.11 -6.36 28.14
C GLY A 358 -0.18 -7.82 27.81
N VAL A 359 -0.31 -8.64 28.85
CA VAL A 359 -0.52 -10.09 28.74
C VAL A 359 -1.94 -10.40 28.28
N GLY A 360 -2.10 -11.39 27.39
CA GLY A 360 -3.40 -11.83 26.86
C GLY A 360 -3.76 -11.24 25.50
N LEU A 361 -2.95 -10.33 24.96
CA LEU A 361 -3.12 -9.72 23.64
C LEU A 361 -1.93 -10.06 22.73
N GLN A 362 -2.20 -10.65 21.57
CA GLN A 362 -1.22 -10.89 20.51
C GLN A 362 -1.28 -9.73 19.51
N VAL A 363 -0.15 -9.04 19.31
CA VAL A 363 -0.07 -7.91 18.37
C VAL A 363 0.17 -8.41 16.95
N LEU A 364 -0.84 -8.21 16.08
CA LEU A 364 -0.81 -8.53 14.66
C LEU A 364 -0.12 -7.43 13.84
N SER A 365 -0.41 -6.16 14.14
CA SER A 365 0.23 -5.02 13.44
C SER A 365 0.61 -3.86 14.35
N ARG A 366 1.55 -3.07 13.85
CA ARG A 366 2.00 -1.79 14.41
C ARG A 366 2.07 -0.82 13.25
N HIS A 367 1.48 0.36 13.38
CA HIS A 367 1.30 1.26 12.25
C HIS A 367 1.17 2.71 12.70
N VAL A 368 1.33 3.64 11.76
CA VAL A 368 0.95 5.04 11.93
C VAL A 368 -0.13 5.34 10.90
N ARG A 369 -1.28 5.83 11.38
CA ARG A 369 -2.30 6.45 10.53
C ARG A 369 -2.06 7.95 10.53
N LEU A 370 -2.04 8.58 9.35
CA LEU A 370 -1.85 10.02 9.20
C LEU A 370 -2.85 10.65 8.22
N CYS A 371 -3.22 11.90 8.51
CA CYS A 371 -4.14 12.70 7.71
C CYS A 371 -3.90 14.20 7.91
N ALA A 372 -4.42 15.02 6.99
CA ALA A 372 -4.60 16.45 7.23
C ALA A 372 -5.72 16.64 8.27
N PHE A 373 -5.49 17.51 9.26
CA PHE A 373 -6.37 17.70 10.41
C PHE A 373 -6.35 19.17 10.84
N ASN A 374 -7.51 19.73 11.22
CA ASN A 374 -7.63 21.14 11.61
C ASN A 374 -7.69 21.39 13.13
N GLY A 375 -7.32 20.40 13.95
CA GLY A 375 -7.49 20.42 15.40
C GLY A 375 -8.87 19.93 15.89
N SER A 376 -9.85 19.73 15.00
CA SER A 376 -11.21 19.27 15.35
C SER A 376 -11.82 18.25 14.38
N GLN A 377 -11.37 18.21 13.13
CA GLN A 377 -11.89 17.38 12.05
C GLN A 377 -10.76 16.91 11.12
N VAL A 378 -10.88 15.67 10.64
CA VAL A 378 -10.05 15.11 9.57
C VAL A 378 -10.47 15.73 8.22
N LEU A 379 -9.50 16.15 7.42
CA LEU A 379 -9.70 16.91 6.17
C LEU A 379 -9.29 16.15 4.90
N SER A 380 -8.60 15.01 5.04
CA SER A 380 -8.13 14.18 3.93
C SER A 380 -8.55 12.72 4.11
N ASN A 381 -8.25 11.89 3.11
CA ASN A 381 -8.15 10.46 3.35
C ASN A 381 -7.12 10.16 4.46
N ILE A 382 -7.29 9.03 5.14
CA ILE A 382 -6.38 8.54 6.17
C ILE A 382 -5.41 7.55 5.52
N HIS A 383 -4.14 7.92 5.43
CA HIS A 383 -3.09 7.04 4.93
C HIS A 383 -2.48 6.23 6.08
N THR A 384 -2.20 4.95 5.86
CA THR A 384 -1.65 4.04 6.87
C THR A 384 -0.28 3.54 6.44
N VAL A 385 0.73 3.69 7.32
CA VAL A 385 2.06 3.11 7.14
C VAL A 385 2.30 2.06 8.22
N ARG A 386 2.54 0.82 7.83
CA ARG A 386 2.90 -0.29 8.72
C ARG A 386 4.36 -0.14 9.15
N ALA A 387 4.62 -0.32 10.43
CA ALA A 387 5.95 -0.23 11.00
C ALA A 387 6.65 -1.59 11.01
N THR A 388 7.95 -1.59 10.72
CA THR A 388 8.81 -2.75 10.98
C THR A 388 9.07 -2.90 12.47
N TYR A 389 8.96 -4.13 12.98
CA TYR A 389 9.14 -4.48 14.39
C TYR A 389 10.36 -5.37 14.59
N ASN A 390 11.21 -5.03 15.56
CA ASN A 390 12.38 -5.82 15.92
C ASN A 390 12.30 -6.20 17.42
N PRO A 391 12.13 -7.49 17.76
CA PRO A 391 12.06 -7.94 19.16
C PRO A 391 13.25 -7.50 20.03
N LYS A 392 14.45 -7.34 19.44
CA LYS A 392 15.66 -6.89 20.15
C LYS A 392 15.58 -5.42 20.59
N SER A 393 14.63 -4.66 20.05
CA SER A 393 14.35 -3.26 20.35
C SER A 393 12.85 -3.00 20.47
N ALA A 394 12.12 -3.87 21.19
CA ALA A 394 10.65 -3.94 21.20
C ALA A 394 9.87 -2.63 21.46
N LYS A 395 10.48 -1.61 22.07
CA LYS A 395 9.89 -0.26 22.26
C LYS A 395 10.25 0.75 21.15
N THR A 396 10.85 0.29 20.06
CA THR A 396 11.25 1.09 18.90
C THR A 396 10.60 0.51 17.66
N TRP A 397 9.88 1.35 16.93
CA TRP A 397 9.28 1.03 15.65
C TRP A 397 10.08 1.76 14.57
N SER A 398 10.33 1.11 13.43
CA SER A 398 11.11 1.67 12.33
C SER A 398 10.32 1.67 11.03
N PHE A 399 10.53 2.69 10.20
CA PHE A 399 9.91 2.86 8.89
C PHE A 399 11.02 2.94 7.85
N SER A 400 10.78 2.44 6.64
CA SER A 400 11.78 2.42 5.57
C SER A 400 11.77 3.77 4.82
N PRO A 401 12.80 4.62 4.92
CA PRO A 401 12.79 5.98 4.32
C PRO A 401 13.16 5.98 2.83
N ARG A 402 13.13 4.80 2.19
CA ARG A 402 13.36 4.55 0.75
C ARG A 402 12.66 3.25 0.38
N MET A 403 11.80 3.30 -0.64
CA MET A 403 11.38 2.12 -1.39
C MET A 403 12.54 1.63 -2.25
N SER A 404 12.82 0.32 -2.26
CA SER A 404 13.85 -0.30 -3.12
C SER A 404 13.55 -1.77 -3.33
N GLY A 405 13.47 -2.22 -4.60
CA GLY A 405 13.04 -3.56 -4.94
C GLY A 405 11.55 -3.80 -4.61
N GLN A 406 11.17 -5.05 -4.39
CA GLN A 406 9.80 -5.52 -4.13
C GLN A 406 9.27 -5.15 -2.72
N LEU A 407 9.70 -4.03 -2.13
CA LEU A 407 9.18 -3.58 -0.84
C LEU A 407 7.76 -3.02 -1.02
N SER A 408 6.80 -3.53 -0.25
CA SER A 408 5.42 -3.06 -0.28
C SER A 408 5.30 -1.58 0.12
N SER A 409 4.49 -0.81 -0.59
CA SER A 409 4.18 0.60 -0.30
C SER A 409 3.58 0.80 1.09
N LEU A 410 2.95 -0.24 1.65
CA LEU A 410 2.45 -0.23 3.02
C LEU A 410 3.56 -0.08 4.08
N LEU A 411 4.83 -0.37 3.73
CA LEU A 411 6.01 -0.18 4.57
C LEU A 411 6.79 1.10 4.23
N ASP A 412 6.35 1.91 3.26
CA ASP A 412 7.01 3.14 2.85
C ASP A 412 6.89 4.24 3.90
N GLY A 413 8.03 4.68 4.43
CA GLY A 413 8.08 5.80 5.36
C GLY A 413 7.91 7.16 4.68
N ASP A 414 8.12 7.29 3.37
CA ASP A 414 8.10 8.58 2.66
C ASP A 414 6.74 8.85 1.99
N CYS A 415 5.86 9.53 2.74
CA CYS A 415 4.54 9.95 2.29
C CYS A 415 4.56 11.34 1.61
N PHE A 416 3.49 11.68 0.88
CA PHE A 416 3.13 13.05 0.52
C PHE A 416 1.85 13.49 1.25
N LEU A 417 1.69 14.79 1.43
CA LEU A 417 0.45 15.43 1.86
C LEU A 417 0.18 16.66 1.01
N ARG A 418 -0.98 16.67 0.36
CA ARG A 418 -1.62 17.84 -0.24
C ARG A 418 -2.82 18.24 0.62
N CYS A 419 -3.01 19.53 0.89
CA CYS A 419 -4.24 20.05 1.49
C CYS A 419 -4.40 21.55 1.24
N ASP A 420 -5.55 21.94 0.69
CA ASP A 420 -5.88 23.33 0.33
C ASP A 420 -6.86 24.00 1.31
N SER A 421 -7.04 23.42 2.51
CA SER A 421 -7.87 24.05 3.54
C SER A 421 -7.29 25.39 3.97
N ASP A 422 -8.15 26.39 4.15
CA ASP A 422 -7.87 27.74 4.63
C ASP A 422 -7.64 27.83 6.15
N SER A 423 -7.94 26.78 6.91
CA SER A 423 -7.86 26.78 8.37
C SER A 423 -6.51 27.27 8.92
N PRO A 424 -6.48 28.15 9.93
CA PRO A 424 -5.23 28.55 10.59
C PRO A 424 -4.62 27.39 11.39
N ASP A 425 -5.46 26.45 11.84
CA ASP A 425 -5.07 25.28 12.61
C ASP A 425 -4.77 24.05 11.74
N LEU A 426 -4.61 24.22 10.42
CA LEU A 426 -4.21 23.14 9.51
C LEU A 426 -2.87 22.52 9.94
N GLY A 427 -2.89 21.20 10.16
CA GLY A 427 -1.74 20.41 10.54
C GLY A 427 -1.83 18.96 10.06
N ILE A 428 -0.87 18.16 10.49
CA ILE A 428 -0.83 16.71 10.27
C ILE A 428 -1.10 16.02 11.60
N LEU A 429 -2.16 15.21 11.65
CA LEU A 429 -2.43 14.30 12.76
C LEU A 429 -1.75 12.95 12.48
N PHE A 430 -1.08 12.40 13.49
CA PHE A 430 -0.49 11.07 13.49
C PHE A 430 -1.08 10.27 14.67
N GLU A 431 -1.70 9.13 14.40
CA GLU A 431 -2.10 8.15 15.43
C GLU A 431 -1.24 6.89 15.30
N LEU A 432 -0.59 6.46 16.39
CA LEU A 432 0.11 5.19 16.43
C LEU A 432 -0.88 4.07 16.73
N GLY A 433 -1.12 3.21 15.74
CA GLY A 433 -2.01 2.06 15.86
C GLY A 433 -1.29 0.79 16.31
N VAL A 434 -2.00 -0.04 17.06
CA VAL A 434 -1.72 -1.47 17.21
C VAL A 434 -2.99 -2.25 16.92
N THR A 435 -2.92 -3.12 15.92
CA THR A 435 -3.95 -4.14 15.69
C THR A 435 -3.57 -5.38 16.47
N TYR A 436 -4.50 -5.93 17.24
CA TYR A 436 -4.28 -7.07 18.11
C TYR A 436 -5.38 -8.11 17.94
N ILE A 437 -5.11 -9.35 18.36
CA ILE A 437 -6.10 -10.38 18.63
C ILE A 437 -6.04 -10.77 20.12
N ARG A 438 -7.20 -10.99 20.73
CA ARG A 438 -7.34 -11.34 22.15
C ARG A 438 -7.26 -12.85 22.34
N ASN A 439 -6.21 -13.32 23.01
CA ASN A 439 -5.89 -14.76 23.14
C ASN A 439 -6.97 -15.60 23.84
N SER A 440 -7.91 -14.96 24.56
CA SER A 440 -8.98 -15.63 25.30
C SER A 440 -10.31 -15.75 24.54
N THR A 441 -10.47 -15.05 23.42
CA THR A 441 -11.76 -14.96 22.68
C THR A 441 -11.60 -15.06 21.16
N GLY A 442 -10.41 -14.79 20.61
CA GLY A 442 -10.19 -14.69 19.17
C GLY A 442 -10.61 -13.34 18.56
N GLU A 443 -11.10 -12.40 19.37
CA GLU A 443 -11.55 -11.08 18.92
C GLU A 443 -10.36 -10.23 18.44
N GLN A 444 -10.45 -9.67 17.23
CA GLN A 444 -9.51 -8.69 16.70
C GLN A 444 -9.96 -7.26 17.04
N GLY A 445 -9.02 -6.35 17.33
CA GLY A 445 -9.29 -4.95 17.58
C GLY A 445 -8.12 -4.01 17.29
N ASP A 446 -8.39 -2.70 17.23
CA ASP A 446 -7.43 -1.66 16.89
C ASP A 446 -7.31 -0.61 18.02
N LEU A 447 -6.13 -0.54 18.64
CA LEU A 447 -5.80 0.38 19.74
C LEU A 447 -5.02 1.59 19.23
N SER A 448 -5.37 2.76 19.76
CA SER A 448 -4.50 3.92 19.81
C SER A 448 -3.44 3.71 20.89
N CYS A 449 -2.17 3.62 20.49
CA CYS A 449 -1.00 3.62 21.36
C CYS A 449 -0.50 5.03 21.69
N GLY A 450 -1.29 6.06 21.35
CA GLY A 450 -0.98 7.48 21.50
C GLY A 450 -0.87 8.22 20.17
N TRP A 451 -1.09 9.53 20.21
CA TRP A 451 -1.19 10.39 19.04
C TRP A 451 -0.29 11.62 19.14
N ALA A 452 -0.04 12.28 18.01
CA ALA A 452 0.65 13.57 17.94
C ALA A 452 0.08 14.44 16.83
N PHE A 453 0.07 15.74 17.05
CA PHE A 453 -0.41 16.73 16.07
C PHE A 453 0.66 17.77 15.78
N LEU A 454 0.98 17.95 14.49
CA LEU A 454 1.94 18.91 14.00
C LEU A 454 1.21 19.97 13.17
N LYS A 455 0.88 21.12 13.77
CA LYS A 455 0.40 22.30 13.04
C LYS A 455 1.43 22.70 11.98
N LEU A 456 0.96 23.01 10.78
CA LEU A 456 1.82 23.41 9.65
C LEU A 456 1.99 24.93 9.54
N PHE A 457 1.23 25.70 10.33
CA PHE A 457 1.35 27.15 10.47
C PHE A 457 1.54 27.52 11.94
N ASP A 458 2.26 28.63 12.19
CA ASP A 458 2.39 29.22 13.52
C ASP A 458 1.28 30.25 13.83
N ALA A 459 1.31 30.85 15.03
CA ALA A 459 0.32 31.82 15.47
C ALA A 459 0.32 33.16 14.69
N SER A 460 1.29 33.38 13.79
CA SER A 460 1.31 34.50 12.84
C SER A 460 0.78 34.12 11.45
N GLY A 461 0.44 32.84 11.23
CA GLY A 461 0.06 32.30 9.93
C GLY A 461 1.24 31.93 9.03
N ALA A 462 2.48 32.02 9.52
CA ALA A 462 3.68 31.63 8.76
C ALA A 462 3.84 30.09 8.75
N PRO A 463 4.28 29.49 7.62
CA PRO A 463 4.48 28.04 7.54
C PRO A 463 5.66 27.58 8.40
N VAL A 464 5.51 26.43 9.07
CA VAL A 464 6.57 25.89 9.93
C VAL A 464 7.79 25.41 9.12
N PRO A 465 9.02 25.52 9.65
CA PRO A 465 10.23 25.11 8.92
C PRO A 465 10.20 23.65 8.45
N LEU A 466 10.59 23.39 7.21
CA LEU A 466 10.65 22.03 6.65
C LEU A 466 11.92 21.30 7.12
N ARG A 467 11.81 20.61 8.26
CA ARG A 467 12.92 19.93 8.96
C ARG A 467 12.46 18.63 9.63
N THR A 468 13.40 17.97 10.32
CA THR A 468 13.08 16.88 11.25
C THR A 468 12.44 17.43 12.53
N TYR A 469 11.32 16.83 12.94
CA TYR A 469 10.62 17.08 14.19
C TYR A 469 10.64 15.81 15.06
N GLU A 470 10.85 15.97 16.36
CA GLU A 470 10.64 14.93 17.35
C GLU A 470 9.36 15.29 18.14
N LEU A 471 8.25 14.66 17.75
CA LEU A 471 6.94 14.86 18.34
C LEU A 471 6.81 14.00 19.61
N THR A 472 6.31 14.58 20.69
CA THR A 472 5.89 13.83 21.88
C THR A 472 4.51 13.22 21.62
N LEU A 473 4.29 11.99 22.09
CA LEU A 473 2.99 11.33 21.99
C LEU A 473 2.11 11.63 23.22
N HIS A 474 0.85 11.91 22.95
CA HIS A 474 -0.21 12.15 23.92
C HIS A 474 -1.08 10.90 24.06
N GLY A 475 -1.60 10.64 25.27
CA GLY A 475 -2.59 9.58 25.48
C GLY A 475 -3.99 10.03 25.10
N GLY A 476 -4.97 9.14 25.26
CA GLY A 476 -6.34 9.42 24.88
C GLY A 476 -6.54 9.44 23.36
N THR A 477 -7.67 9.98 22.92
CA THR A 477 -7.95 10.33 21.53
C THR A 477 -7.46 11.74 21.19
N PRO A 478 -7.37 12.12 19.89
CA PRO A 478 -7.05 13.49 19.44
C PRO A 478 -8.01 14.59 19.91
N TYR A 479 -9.11 14.22 20.58
CA TYR A 479 -10.14 15.12 21.12
C TYR A 479 -10.12 15.18 22.66
N GLU A 480 -9.29 14.36 23.32
CA GLU A 480 -9.05 14.41 24.78
C GLU A 480 -7.84 15.31 25.10
N THR A 481 -7.95 16.13 26.14
CA THR A 481 -6.81 16.91 26.68
C THR A 481 -6.21 16.23 27.91
N ASP A 482 -4.92 16.47 28.14
CA ASP A 482 -4.20 16.15 29.39
C ASP A 482 -4.15 14.67 29.82
N VAL A 483 -4.43 13.73 28.92
CA VAL A 483 -4.33 12.29 29.19
C VAL A 483 -2.87 11.81 29.14
N GLU A 484 -2.34 11.39 30.30
CA GLU A 484 -1.00 10.79 30.38
C GLU A 484 -0.94 9.40 29.73
N MET A 485 0.10 9.18 28.91
CA MET A 485 0.38 7.88 28.25
C MET A 485 0.58 6.72 29.24
N ASP A 486 1.30 6.98 30.34
CA ASP A 486 1.60 6.00 31.40
C ASP A 486 1.94 6.71 32.73
N PRO A 487 0.99 6.77 33.69
CA PRO A 487 1.22 7.34 35.02
C PRO A 487 2.29 6.66 35.89
N SER A 488 2.91 5.56 35.42
CA SER A 488 4.09 4.96 36.05
C SER A 488 5.39 5.70 35.71
N MET A 489 5.43 6.43 34.58
CA MET A 489 6.56 7.27 34.20
C MET A 489 6.65 8.52 35.08
N THR A 490 5.52 9.23 35.24
CA THR A 490 5.42 10.52 35.92
C THR A 490 5.69 10.40 37.42
N ARG A 491 5.20 9.33 38.06
CA ARG A 491 5.38 9.07 39.50
C ARG A 491 6.83 8.82 39.96
N ARG A 492 7.82 8.78 39.04
CA ARG A 492 9.26 8.76 39.39
C ARG A 492 10.01 10.08 39.09
N ALA A 493 9.32 11.10 38.59
CA ALA A 493 9.89 12.42 38.29
C ALA A 493 9.74 13.42 39.47
N GLY A 494 8.72 13.26 40.31
CA GLY A 494 8.56 14.05 41.54
C GLY A 494 9.74 13.87 42.49
N ALA A 495 10.31 14.98 42.97
CA ALA A 495 11.46 15.05 43.89
C ALA A 495 12.78 14.41 43.37
N GLY A 496 13.04 14.45 42.06
CA GLY A 496 14.32 14.05 41.46
C GLY A 496 15.27 15.22 41.14
N SER A 497 16.58 14.94 41.12
CA SER A 497 17.62 15.86 40.59
C SER A 497 17.44 16.11 39.08
N VAL A 498 18.01 17.18 38.53
CA VAL A 498 18.01 17.50 37.08
C VAL A 498 18.45 16.31 36.22
N PHE A 499 19.42 15.52 36.70
CA PHE A 499 19.84 14.28 36.03
C PHE A 499 18.72 13.22 35.98
N GLN A 500 17.91 13.10 37.03
CA GLN A 500 16.75 12.20 37.08
C GLN A 500 15.61 12.70 36.18
N GLN A 501 15.41 14.01 36.08
CA GLN A 501 14.47 14.62 35.14
C GLN A 501 14.89 14.37 33.67
N MET A 502 16.19 14.49 33.36
CA MET A 502 16.77 14.13 32.05
C MET A 502 16.70 12.62 31.75
N MET A 503 16.76 11.77 32.79
CA MET A 503 16.54 10.32 32.67
C MET A 503 15.06 9.93 32.56
N ALA A 504 14.14 10.81 32.97
CA ALA A 504 12.70 10.64 32.78
C ALA A 504 12.26 11.09 31.37
N SER A 505 12.74 12.24 30.87
CA SER A 505 12.42 12.72 29.51
C SER A 505 12.88 11.78 28.40
N ARG A 506 13.92 10.98 28.65
CA ARG A 506 14.38 9.87 27.80
C ARG A 506 13.41 8.67 27.71
N LYS A 507 12.37 8.61 28.54
CA LYS A 507 11.37 7.52 28.55
C LYS A 507 10.06 7.89 27.88
N VAL A 508 9.83 9.18 27.64
CA VAL A 508 8.61 9.69 27.00
C VAL A 508 8.46 9.10 25.59
N PRO A 509 7.31 8.52 25.23
CA PRO A 509 7.07 8.02 23.88
C PRO A 509 7.09 9.15 22.85
N LYS A 510 7.79 8.94 21.73
CA LYS A 510 8.10 9.97 20.74
C LYS A 510 8.10 9.45 19.31
N LEU A 511 7.53 10.22 18.39
CA LEU A 511 7.55 9.98 16.94
C LEU A 511 8.53 10.96 16.27
N VAL A 512 9.42 10.45 15.42
CA VAL A 512 10.32 11.26 14.60
C VAL A 512 9.78 11.32 13.17
N VAL A 513 9.47 12.53 12.70
CA VAL A 513 9.07 12.80 11.32
C VAL A 513 10.02 13.81 10.67
N LYS A 514 10.14 13.80 9.34
CA LYS A 514 10.89 14.81 8.59
C LYS A 514 10.06 15.37 7.44
N LEU A 515 9.76 16.66 7.53
CA LEU A 515 9.14 17.42 6.45
C LEU A 515 10.19 17.86 5.42
N ARG A 516 9.84 17.83 4.14
CA ARG A 516 10.62 18.38 3.02
C ARG A 516 9.67 18.94 1.95
N THR A 517 10.17 19.84 1.11
CA THR A 517 9.58 20.09 -0.21
C THR A 517 9.72 18.83 -1.08
N PRO A 518 8.72 18.44 -1.88
CA PRO A 518 8.88 17.40 -2.90
C PRO A 518 9.96 17.79 -3.91
N ASN A 519 10.64 16.81 -4.52
CA ASN A 519 11.55 17.06 -5.64
C ASN A 519 10.77 17.48 -6.91
N HIS A 520 11.44 18.03 -7.92
CA HIS A 520 10.78 18.57 -9.12
C HIS A 520 9.86 17.55 -9.84
N ARG A 521 10.34 16.31 -10.10
CA ARG A 521 9.55 15.24 -10.78
C ARG A 521 8.28 14.90 -9.97
N ASN A 522 8.42 14.78 -8.66
CA ASN A 522 7.30 14.48 -7.78
C ASN A 522 6.34 15.67 -7.69
N MET A 523 6.85 16.90 -7.60
CA MET A 523 6.02 18.11 -7.56
C MET A 523 5.20 18.30 -8.85
N SER A 524 5.79 18.03 -10.02
CA SER A 524 5.06 18.08 -11.30
C SER A 524 3.92 17.07 -11.38
N HIS A 525 4.10 15.86 -10.83
CA HIS A 525 3.02 14.86 -10.76
C HIS A 525 1.99 15.19 -9.68
N LEU A 526 2.44 15.59 -8.48
CA LEU A 526 1.58 15.98 -7.35
C LEU A 526 0.61 17.09 -7.75
N ASN A 527 1.04 18.06 -8.56
CA ASN A 527 0.17 19.14 -9.03
C ASN A 527 -0.92 18.71 -10.02
N LEU A 528 -0.93 17.46 -10.49
CA LEU A 528 -2.02 16.87 -11.28
C LEU A 528 -3.05 16.13 -10.40
N LEU A 529 -2.71 15.92 -9.12
CA LEU A 529 -3.54 15.27 -8.13
C LEU A 529 -4.49 16.27 -7.45
N PRO A 530 -5.60 15.80 -6.84
CA PRO A 530 -6.56 16.68 -6.18
C PRO A 530 -5.92 17.58 -5.13
N ASP A 531 -6.60 18.68 -4.81
CA ASP A 531 -6.07 19.73 -3.93
C ASP A 531 -5.83 19.25 -2.49
N THR A 532 -6.52 18.19 -2.07
CA THR A 532 -6.32 17.50 -0.79
C THR A 532 -6.24 15.98 -1.01
N LEU A 533 -5.09 15.38 -0.68
CA LEU A 533 -4.82 13.94 -0.78
C LEU A 533 -3.54 13.58 0.02
N VAL A 534 -3.52 12.40 0.66
CA VAL A 534 -2.36 11.85 1.38
C VAL A 534 -2.05 10.44 0.87
N GLY A 535 -0.79 10.09 0.67
CA GLY A 535 -0.38 8.75 0.20
C GLY A 535 1.14 8.55 0.22
N SER A 536 1.62 7.38 -0.22
CA SER A 536 3.06 7.13 -0.44
C SER A 536 3.57 7.95 -1.64
N VAL A 537 4.83 8.39 -1.56
CA VAL A 537 5.51 9.05 -2.69
C VAL A 537 5.70 8.11 -3.89
N CYS A 538 5.76 6.78 -3.70
CA CYS A 538 6.04 5.86 -4.80
C CYS A 538 4.91 5.81 -5.84
N SER A 539 3.64 5.90 -5.43
CA SER A 539 2.48 5.78 -6.34
C SER A 539 2.08 7.08 -7.04
N VAL A 540 2.70 8.21 -6.69
CA VAL A 540 2.39 9.56 -7.21
C VAL A 540 2.37 9.63 -8.74
N HIS A 541 3.22 8.88 -9.44
CA HIS A 541 3.26 8.86 -10.90
C HIS A 541 2.08 8.07 -11.52
N LEU A 542 1.68 6.96 -10.92
CA LEU A 542 0.50 6.17 -11.31
C LEU A 542 -0.79 6.98 -11.08
N LEU A 543 -0.89 7.65 -9.94
CA LEU A 543 -2.00 8.56 -9.61
C LEU A 543 -2.12 9.70 -10.64
N ALA A 544 -0.99 10.21 -11.13
CA ALA A 544 -0.96 11.25 -12.16
C ALA A 544 -1.37 10.71 -13.54
N LEU A 545 -0.96 9.50 -13.92
CA LEU A 545 -1.40 8.84 -15.17
C LEU A 545 -2.90 8.54 -15.14
N TYR A 546 -3.41 8.00 -14.04
CA TYR A 546 -4.86 7.85 -13.81
C TYR A 546 -5.60 9.18 -13.95
N ARG A 547 -5.08 10.27 -13.35
CA ARG A 547 -5.67 11.61 -13.48
C ARG A 547 -5.70 12.12 -14.92
N GLN A 548 -4.74 11.77 -15.78
CA GLN A 548 -4.77 12.10 -17.21
C GLN A 548 -5.86 11.32 -17.94
N LEU A 549 -5.95 9.99 -17.77
CA LEU A 549 -7.01 9.15 -18.35
C LEU A 549 -8.41 9.61 -17.91
N LEU A 550 -8.57 9.91 -16.63
CA LEU A 550 -9.79 10.47 -16.05
C LEU A 550 -10.19 11.79 -16.72
N ALA A 551 -9.22 12.63 -17.10
CA ALA A 551 -9.48 13.89 -17.79
C ALA A 551 -9.84 13.70 -19.26
N ASP A 552 -9.20 12.79 -20.00
CA ASP A 552 -9.58 12.47 -21.38
C ASP A 552 -11.07 12.05 -21.42
N THR A 553 -11.44 11.04 -20.65
CA THR A 553 -12.76 10.42 -20.76
C THR A 553 -13.88 11.24 -20.13
N LEU A 554 -13.56 12.16 -19.21
CA LEU A 554 -14.55 13.09 -18.65
C LEU A 554 -14.66 14.43 -19.40
N LEU A 555 -13.62 14.86 -20.15
CA LEU A 555 -13.54 16.23 -20.71
C LEU A 555 -13.24 16.31 -22.22
N LEU A 556 -12.59 15.30 -22.83
CA LEU A 556 -12.29 15.25 -24.27
C LEU A 556 -13.20 14.30 -25.04
N ASP A 557 -13.33 13.06 -24.57
CA ASP A 557 -14.02 11.98 -25.30
C ASP A 557 -15.55 12.18 -25.36
N ARG A 558 -16.09 13.17 -24.63
CA ARG A 558 -17.52 13.44 -24.49
C ARG A 558 -17.96 14.54 -25.46
N VAL A 559 -18.91 14.20 -26.35
CA VAL A 559 -19.51 15.12 -27.35
C VAL A 559 -19.93 16.46 -26.76
N THR A 560 -20.44 16.47 -25.51
CA THR A 560 -20.54 17.68 -24.68
C THR A 560 -20.32 17.33 -23.21
N MET A 561 -19.96 18.32 -22.40
CA MET A 561 -19.97 18.23 -20.92
C MET A 561 -21.33 17.84 -20.33
N GLN A 562 -22.43 18.13 -21.05
CA GLN A 562 -23.80 17.83 -20.62
C GLN A 562 -24.27 16.42 -21.02
N ASN A 563 -23.42 15.62 -21.66
CA ASN A 563 -23.78 14.26 -22.03
C ASN A 563 -24.04 13.40 -20.76
N ALA A 564 -25.05 12.54 -20.80
CA ALA A 564 -25.40 11.60 -19.74
C ALA A 564 -25.03 10.13 -20.08
N ASP A 565 -24.46 9.89 -21.27
CA ASP A 565 -24.03 8.54 -21.70
C ASP A 565 -23.07 7.88 -20.71
N LEU A 566 -23.27 6.58 -20.53
CA LEU A 566 -22.46 5.71 -19.67
C LEU A 566 -21.02 5.61 -20.19
N ILE A 567 -20.06 5.67 -19.27
CA ILE A 567 -18.63 5.59 -19.58
C ILE A 567 -18.15 4.16 -19.33
N CYS A 568 -17.94 3.41 -20.41
CA CYS A 568 -17.43 2.04 -20.38
C CYS A 568 -15.90 2.02 -20.27
N SER A 569 -15.36 2.31 -19.08
CA SER A 569 -13.91 2.21 -18.81
C SER A 569 -13.63 1.42 -17.54
N SER A 570 -13.12 0.20 -17.71
CA SER A 570 -12.69 -0.69 -16.62
C SER A 570 -11.72 -0.02 -15.65
N VAL A 571 -10.72 0.69 -16.19
CA VAL A 571 -9.69 1.39 -15.39
C VAL A 571 -10.31 2.49 -14.55
N LEU A 572 -11.22 3.30 -15.11
CA LEU A 572 -11.85 4.39 -14.36
C LEU A 572 -12.83 3.88 -13.29
N ALA A 573 -13.47 2.73 -13.53
CA ALA A 573 -14.35 2.09 -12.58
C ALA A 573 -13.57 1.49 -11.37
N THR A 574 -12.52 0.70 -11.60
CA THR A 574 -11.88 -0.08 -10.51
C THR A 574 -10.61 0.54 -9.91
N PHE A 575 -9.90 1.43 -10.60
CA PHE A 575 -8.68 2.03 -10.05
C PHE A 575 -8.87 2.75 -8.70
N PRO A 576 -9.99 3.47 -8.43
CA PRO A 576 -10.26 4.03 -7.12
C PRO A 576 -10.25 2.98 -6.00
N GLU A 577 -10.79 1.78 -6.24
CA GLU A 577 -10.82 0.71 -5.25
C GLU A 577 -9.46 -0.01 -5.12
N VAL A 578 -8.71 -0.13 -6.22
CA VAL A 578 -7.30 -0.59 -6.21
C VAL A 578 -6.42 0.36 -5.38
N LEU A 579 -6.68 1.67 -5.36
CA LEU A 579 -5.93 2.63 -4.54
C LEU A 579 -6.06 2.37 -3.02
N ASP A 580 -7.12 1.71 -2.57
CA ASP A 580 -7.29 1.28 -1.17
C ASP A 580 -6.72 -0.12 -0.89
N GLN A 581 -6.23 -0.83 -1.92
CA GLN A 581 -5.61 -2.15 -1.84
C GLN A 581 -4.11 -2.04 -2.13
N SER A 582 -3.29 -1.94 -1.08
CA SER A 582 -1.86 -1.66 -1.20
C SER A 582 -1.08 -2.70 -2.01
N ASP A 583 -1.51 -3.96 -1.96
CA ASP A 583 -0.95 -5.09 -2.72
C ASP A 583 -1.22 -4.94 -4.22
N LEU A 584 -2.47 -4.74 -4.65
CA LEU A 584 -2.79 -4.50 -6.07
C LEU A 584 -2.15 -3.20 -6.61
N LEU A 585 -1.97 -2.18 -5.76
CA LEU A 585 -1.22 -0.97 -6.11
C LEU A 585 0.31 -1.21 -6.18
N ASP A 586 0.85 -2.12 -5.38
CA ASP A 586 2.25 -2.57 -5.45
C ASP A 586 2.50 -3.42 -6.70
N ALA A 587 1.56 -4.30 -7.08
CA ALA A 587 1.56 -5.05 -8.33
C ALA A 587 1.52 -4.11 -9.54
N LEU A 588 0.57 -3.16 -9.56
CA LEU A 588 0.50 -2.12 -10.61
C LEU A 588 1.82 -1.34 -10.74
N ARG A 589 2.41 -0.91 -9.61
CA ARG A 589 3.71 -0.22 -9.63
C ARG A 589 4.80 -1.09 -10.20
N SER A 590 4.88 -2.35 -9.79
CA SER A 590 5.96 -3.26 -10.18
C SER A 590 5.89 -3.61 -11.67
N SER A 591 4.70 -3.92 -12.19
CA SER A 591 4.47 -4.16 -13.62
C SER A 591 4.64 -2.88 -14.46
N TRP A 592 4.20 -1.72 -13.95
CA TRP A 592 4.46 -0.44 -14.62
C TRP A 592 5.95 -0.09 -14.65
N GLU A 593 6.68 -0.28 -13.57
CA GLU A 593 8.13 -0.07 -13.53
C GLU A 593 8.88 -1.01 -14.48
N ASN A 594 8.33 -2.17 -14.84
CA ASN A 594 8.89 -3.06 -15.85
C ASN A 594 8.56 -2.55 -17.28
N ALA A 595 7.30 -2.19 -17.54
CA ALA A 595 6.86 -1.62 -18.80
C ALA A 595 7.56 -0.29 -19.15
N GLU A 596 7.62 0.67 -18.20
CA GLU A 596 8.27 1.97 -18.38
C GLU A 596 9.77 1.80 -18.69
N LYS A 597 10.46 0.76 -18.19
CA LYS A 597 11.86 0.48 -18.55
C LYS A 597 12.01 0.17 -20.04
N ASN A 598 11.14 -0.67 -20.59
CA ASN A 598 11.21 -1.18 -21.97
C ASN A 598 10.81 -0.16 -23.05
N LEU A 599 10.09 0.92 -22.69
CA LEU A 599 9.80 2.02 -23.62
C LEU A 599 11.08 2.75 -24.07
N LYS A 600 11.05 3.33 -25.27
CA LYS A 600 12.11 4.20 -25.82
C LYS A 600 12.10 5.58 -25.16
N ARG A 601 13.22 6.32 -25.26
CA ARG A 601 13.36 7.68 -24.68
C ARG A 601 12.37 8.71 -25.26
N SER A 602 11.93 8.51 -26.50
CA SER A 602 10.87 9.28 -27.17
C SER A 602 9.49 8.94 -26.61
N GLU A 603 9.15 7.66 -26.52
CA GLU A 603 7.87 7.14 -26.03
C GLU A 603 7.59 7.57 -24.58
N LYS A 604 8.61 7.59 -23.71
CA LYS A 604 8.51 8.12 -22.33
C LYS A 604 8.22 9.63 -22.24
N ARG A 605 8.19 10.35 -23.37
CA ARG A 605 7.78 11.77 -23.46
C ARG A 605 6.39 11.94 -24.07
N ASP A 606 5.86 10.91 -24.73
CA ASP A 606 4.53 10.92 -25.34
C ASP A 606 3.46 10.46 -24.33
N MET A 607 2.58 11.39 -23.95
CA MET A 607 1.49 11.12 -23.00
C MET A 607 0.43 10.18 -23.59
N SER A 608 0.26 10.11 -24.92
CA SER A 608 -0.65 9.16 -25.57
C SER A 608 -0.15 7.73 -25.41
N ILE A 609 1.15 7.51 -25.65
CA ILE A 609 1.79 6.19 -25.50
C ILE A 609 1.79 5.77 -24.04
N LEU A 610 2.19 6.65 -23.11
CA LEU A 610 2.16 6.38 -21.66
C LEU A 610 0.76 6.01 -21.15
N LYS A 611 -0.29 6.70 -21.62
CA LYS A 611 -1.69 6.40 -21.25
C LYS A 611 -2.14 5.05 -21.78
N ARG A 612 -1.88 4.74 -23.07
CA ARG A 612 -2.20 3.45 -23.68
C ARG A 612 -1.48 2.31 -22.97
N GLU A 613 -0.20 2.49 -22.66
CA GLU A 613 0.61 1.50 -21.95
C GLU A 613 0.14 1.30 -20.50
N PHE A 614 -0.29 2.37 -19.82
CA PHE A 614 -0.84 2.26 -18.46
C PHE A 614 -2.14 1.46 -18.45
N VAL A 615 -3.03 1.69 -19.44
CA VAL A 615 -4.25 0.89 -19.60
C VAL A 615 -3.90 -0.57 -19.90
N ARG A 616 -2.92 -0.83 -20.77
CA ARG A 616 -2.43 -2.20 -21.05
C ARG A 616 -1.96 -2.90 -19.78
N VAL A 617 -0.99 -2.32 -19.07
CA VAL A 617 -0.45 -2.87 -17.81
C VAL A 617 -1.54 -3.08 -16.76
N TYR A 618 -2.50 -2.16 -16.64
CA TYR A 618 -3.61 -2.32 -15.70
C TYR A 618 -4.53 -3.49 -16.08
N MET A 619 -4.87 -3.64 -17.36
CA MET A 619 -5.77 -4.70 -17.84
C MET A 619 -5.10 -6.07 -17.90
N ASP A 620 -3.79 -6.12 -18.16
CA ASP A 620 -2.99 -7.36 -18.21
C ASP A 620 -2.72 -7.92 -16.79
N TYR A 621 -2.39 -7.05 -15.82
CA TYR A 621 -1.89 -7.49 -14.51
C TYR A 621 -2.82 -7.22 -13.31
N VAL A 622 -3.66 -6.19 -13.33
CA VAL A 622 -4.40 -5.74 -12.12
C VAL A 622 -5.88 -6.06 -12.20
N PHE A 623 -6.51 -5.80 -13.35
CA PHE A 623 -7.92 -6.08 -13.58
C PHE A 623 -8.31 -7.56 -13.41
N PRO A 624 -7.49 -8.56 -13.84
CA PRO A 624 -7.80 -9.97 -13.63
C PRO A 624 -7.71 -10.36 -12.16
N LEU A 625 -6.71 -9.85 -11.43
CA LEU A 625 -6.54 -10.10 -9.99
C LEU A 625 -7.70 -9.50 -9.17
N PHE A 626 -8.09 -8.26 -9.47
CA PHE A 626 -9.19 -7.56 -8.78
C PHE A 626 -10.54 -8.30 -8.87
N TYR A 627 -10.77 -9.06 -9.94
CA TYR A 627 -11.97 -9.88 -10.15
C TYR A 627 -11.74 -11.40 -9.99
N SER A 628 -10.57 -11.83 -9.50
CA SER A 628 -10.28 -13.25 -9.31
C SER A 628 -11.13 -13.82 -8.17
N ALA A 629 -11.91 -14.86 -8.48
CA ALA A 629 -12.68 -15.59 -7.47
C ALA A 629 -11.79 -16.39 -6.50
N GLU A 630 -10.51 -16.58 -6.83
CA GLU A 630 -9.52 -17.23 -5.97
C GLU A 630 -8.82 -16.22 -5.03
N MET A 631 -8.87 -14.92 -5.34
CA MET A 631 -8.28 -13.88 -4.50
C MET A 631 -9.21 -13.54 -3.32
N PRO A 632 -8.83 -13.82 -2.06
CA PRO A 632 -9.63 -13.43 -0.91
C PRO A 632 -9.67 -11.90 -0.77
N GLY A 633 -10.79 -11.36 -0.29
CA GLY A 633 -10.93 -9.93 -0.04
C GLY A 633 -9.88 -9.39 0.96
N PRO A 634 -9.39 -8.15 0.80
CA PRO A 634 -8.29 -7.63 1.60
C PRO A 634 -8.70 -7.49 3.09
N ARG A 635 -7.91 -8.07 4.00
CA ARG A 635 -8.14 -8.01 5.46
C ARG A 635 -6.97 -7.34 6.17
N TRP A 636 -7.27 -6.34 6.99
CA TRP A 636 -6.23 -5.60 7.71
C TRP A 636 -5.61 -6.45 8.82
N ALA A 637 -4.27 -6.45 8.87
CA ALA A 637 -3.43 -7.20 9.82
C ALA A 637 -3.58 -8.73 9.80
N ASP A 638 -4.23 -9.29 8.78
CA ASP A 638 -4.35 -10.73 8.56
C ASP A 638 -3.15 -11.22 7.73
N GLU A 639 -2.22 -11.94 8.38
CA GLU A 639 -0.99 -12.42 7.73
C GLU A 639 -1.26 -13.62 6.80
N GLU A 640 -2.30 -14.41 7.06
CA GLU A 640 -2.66 -15.53 6.19
C GLU A 640 -3.28 -15.04 4.88
N VAL A 641 -4.26 -14.12 4.97
CA VAL A 641 -4.87 -13.50 3.77
C VAL A 641 -3.87 -12.66 2.99
N ALA A 642 -2.94 -11.96 3.66
CA ALA A 642 -1.88 -11.22 2.97
C ALA A 642 -0.93 -12.15 2.19
N ASN A 643 -0.55 -13.30 2.77
CA ASN A 643 0.28 -14.29 2.08
C ASN A 643 -0.48 -14.99 0.94
N GLN A 644 -1.78 -15.28 1.10
CA GLN A 644 -2.61 -15.86 0.04
C GLN A 644 -2.73 -14.92 -1.17
N ARG A 645 -2.91 -13.61 -0.95
CA ARG A 645 -2.96 -12.60 -2.02
C ARG A 645 -1.59 -12.42 -2.69
N ALA A 646 -0.52 -12.31 -1.91
CA ALA A 646 0.85 -12.18 -2.43
C ALA A 646 1.34 -13.39 -3.24
N LEU A 647 0.72 -14.58 -3.08
CA LEU A 647 0.97 -15.77 -3.91
C LEU A 647 0.18 -15.79 -5.23
N LEU A 648 -0.80 -14.91 -5.39
CA LEU A 648 -1.54 -14.68 -6.64
C LEU A 648 -0.99 -13.46 -7.40
N ASP A 649 -0.30 -12.55 -6.70
CA ASP A 649 0.42 -11.40 -7.27
C ASP A 649 1.79 -11.78 -7.89
N SER A 650 2.24 -13.05 -7.80
CA SER A 650 3.61 -13.52 -8.07
C SER A 650 3.75 -14.56 -9.18
#